data_AF-A0A169S5B8-F1
#
_entry.id   AF-A0A169S5B8-F1
#
_cell.length_a   1.000
_cell.length_b   1.000
_cell.length_c   1.000
_cell.angle_alpha   90.00
_cell.angle_beta   90.00
_cell.angle_gamma   90.00
#
_symmetry.space_group_name_H-M   'P 1'
#
loop_
_entity.id
_entity.type
_entity.pdbx_description
1 polymer ?
#
loop_
_entity_poly.entity_id
_entity_poly.type
_entity_poly.pdbx_seq_one_letter_code
_entity_poly.pdbx_strand_id
1 'polypeptide(L)'
;MKLKKTTSALSRSMRIGIATITSTALLGGVLVAVPAHPLLPITAIANAQETSAPIATASGQVLDLALLEDRVDPADKAQFLSALEAIRANAEFPDEPTDSADIDLTLLEGIDLQIGGLNIPLLTLLNVEGNLGALGANAATPAGNKASASAGVLNDDGSIDLGQHGSNSGVDTVLDLTDILGNGDVDAITNGIIDELSLRIGAVSASAERNGDEVTSEYALSNVDLTLDSPLVGELVETLVGEDAANPGLGIRIDTLVDELAGNASVLSDVTGLLNGVLGLLGSANGVDVELSTNIQGALRPLLAGTLESNAVSIDLASGEIRVNLEALGGTSAVEPNTNLLNAAAVEQIENEIQTLLNQLLDNVRTAVEEGILATSVKVDLSVVALVLPLADVTLEGTLGEFLDGTAEIDVTLLGSINLGSLTDALNSVLGTVGTTLEGAIDGVVDPVLNNILDNVVSGTVAPLVGGLGDLLSDADILRITLNDQPNPQVAGSLVRDNAARPNQATGPITNPDEQFTVSALRINVLDGLVDLPLARATVNADASWTGIVDPTIAPIADQNIDLGNPIADVTPQATPDSAVISTSALPKGVTFENGVISGTPEEAGIFPITVTATNTGRTATTEFTITVTDNSTPVVAPTIEDIDDQSIELGNPITTVNTEVTPDTAVVTAEGLPNGVTIVGGVISGTPTTAGNYNVTVTATNDGLTANTSFTIEVRDTSNPIPAPTIDPIDDAEGTEEEPIDPIEVVVTPDDADVDVEGLPDGVDYDPSTGEITGTPEKGTEGSYTVTVTATNNGGTTTETFIFVVKAGDDDDDNGDGGDNGSTGSSDGTSNGSSDFLQQCLNSPAAGVAGLLIALGTVGAIAGPALEPLMKSIGAELDRQLRSLINATGGANQPEWVRNINRGLNDAANAVDHQMVSQALFATAALALISTPVLCGMDNSSSSSS
;
A
#
# COMPACT_ATOMS: atom_id res chain seq x y z
N MET A 1 -50.33 -39.25 33.17
CA MET A 1 -51.58 -39.71 33.83
C MET A 1 -52.65 -38.63 33.64
N LYS A 2 -53.85 -38.97 33.14
CA LYS A 2 -55.09 -38.14 33.07
C LYS A 2 -55.11 -36.84 32.24
N LEU A 3 -56.00 -36.82 31.24
CA LEU A 3 -56.58 -35.62 30.60
C LEU A 3 -57.59 -34.89 31.53
N LYS A 4 -57.75 -33.57 31.32
CA LYS A 4 -59.01 -32.76 31.35
C LYS A 4 -58.62 -31.29 31.03
N LYS A 5 -59.14 -30.55 30.03
CA LYS A 5 -60.53 -30.09 29.75
C LYS A 5 -61.20 -29.48 31.01
N THR A 6 -61.78 -28.27 31.04
CA THR A 6 -62.40 -27.47 29.95
C THR A 6 -62.79 -26.02 30.38
N THR A 7 -62.75 -25.06 29.43
CA THR A 7 -63.66 -23.87 29.20
C THR A 7 -63.89 -22.71 30.19
N SER A 8 -64.25 -21.57 29.57
CA SER A 8 -65.04 -20.40 30.07
C SER A 8 -64.31 -19.29 30.88
N ALA A 9 -64.61 -17.99 30.72
CA ALA A 9 -65.43 -17.29 29.71
C ALA A 9 -65.18 -15.76 29.70
N LEU A 10 -65.30 -15.15 28.51
CA LEU A 10 -65.92 -13.84 28.21
C LEU A 10 -65.62 -12.58 29.04
N SER A 11 -65.03 -11.57 28.36
CA SER A 11 -65.69 -10.28 28.01
C SER A 11 -65.04 -8.96 28.48
N ARG A 12 -64.49 -8.21 27.50
CA ARG A 12 -64.47 -6.72 27.37
C ARG A 12 -63.61 -5.93 28.39
N SER A 13 -62.97 -4.81 28.06
CA SER A 13 -62.86 -4.05 26.80
C SER A 13 -61.68 -3.07 26.87
N MET A 14 -60.89 -2.93 25.80
CA MET A 14 -60.66 -1.63 25.13
C MET A 14 -59.99 -1.83 23.76
N ARG A 15 -60.43 -1.06 22.75
CA ARG A 15 -59.77 -0.89 21.43
C ARG A 15 -58.80 0.31 21.57
N ILE A 16 -57.71 0.44 20.82
CA ILE A 16 -57.53 0.73 19.37
C ILE A 16 -56.03 0.46 19.10
N GLY A 17 -55.52 0.00 17.95
CA GLY A 17 -56.14 -0.24 16.64
C GLY A 17 -55.28 0.34 15.50
N ILE A 18 -54.08 -0.19 15.27
CA ILE A 18 -53.32 0.02 14.03
C ILE A 18 -53.74 -1.05 13.03
N ALA A 19 -54.08 -0.65 11.81
CA ALA A 19 -54.53 -1.57 10.75
C ALA A 19 -53.38 -1.87 9.78
N THR A 20 -52.91 -3.11 9.77
CA THR A 20 -52.04 -3.64 8.72
C THR A 20 -52.92 -4.32 7.66
N ILE A 21 -52.81 -3.91 6.40
CA ILE A 21 -53.48 -4.61 5.29
C ILE A 21 -52.60 -5.77 4.86
N THR A 22 -53.05 -6.99 5.14
CA THR A 22 -52.50 -8.23 4.57
C THR A 22 -53.00 -8.43 3.15
N SER A 23 -52.14 -8.94 2.27
CA SER A 23 -52.58 -9.75 1.14
C SER A 23 -52.04 -11.17 1.32
N THR A 24 -52.86 -12.17 0.99
CA THR A 24 -52.56 -13.60 1.21
C THR A 24 -53.00 -14.37 -0.02
N ALA A 25 -52.14 -15.25 -0.54
CA ALA A 25 -52.55 -16.29 -1.49
C ALA A 25 -52.69 -17.63 -0.74
N LEU A 26 -53.65 -18.45 -1.14
CA LEU A 26 -54.02 -19.65 -0.39
C LEU A 26 -54.40 -20.81 -1.32
N LEU A 27 -53.58 -21.87 -1.32
CA LEU A 27 -53.90 -23.19 -1.87
C LEU A 27 -53.37 -24.28 -0.93
N GLY A 28 -54.03 -25.44 -0.87
CA GLY A 28 -53.41 -26.69 -0.39
C GLY A 28 -53.60 -27.09 1.08
N GLY A 29 -54.08 -26.22 1.97
CA GLY A 29 -54.80 -26.64 3.19
C GLY A 29 -54.12 -27.62 4.18
N VAL A 30 -52.81 -27.56 4.41
CA VAL A 30 -52.17 -28.16 5.60
C VAL A 30 -51.20 -27.17 6.23
N LEU A 31 -51.40 -26.85 7.52
CA LEU A 31 -50.51 -25.98 8.29
C LEU A 31 -49.67 -26.86 9.24
N VAL A 32 -48.43 -27.17 8.88
CA VAL A 32 -47.47 -27.83 9.78
C VAL A 32 -46.64 -26.76 10.47
N ALA A 33 -46.64 -26.77 11.81
CA ALA A 33 -45.74 -25.93 12.59
C ALA A 33 -44.44 -26.71 12.89
N VAL A 34 -43.30 -26.13 12.48
CA VAL A 34 -41.96 -26.58 12.89
C VAL A 34 -41.43 -25.58 13.94
N PRO A 35 -40.89 -26.02 15.08
CA PRO A 35 -40.38 -25.11 16.11
C PRO A 35 -39.03 -24.51 15.70
N ALA A 36 -38.83 -23.23 16.04
CA ALA A 36 -37.60 -22.50 15.74
C ALA A 36 -36.37 -22.99 16.52
N HIS A 37 -35.20 -22.84 15.91
CA HIS A 37 -33.93 -22.67 16.61
C HIS A 37 -33.40 -21.24 16.29
N PRO A 38 -32.94 -20.48 17.29
CA PRO A 38 -32.62 -19.06 17.08
C PRO A 38 -31.22 -18.89 16.49
N LEU A 39 -31.17 -18.49 15.22
CA LEU A 39 -30.01 -17.83 14.63
C LEU A 39 -30.11 -16.32 14.86
N LEU A 40 -28.96 -15.71 15.16
CA LEU A 40 -28.60 -14.29 15.02
C LEU A 40 -29.34 -13.23 15.88
N PRO A 41 -28.61 -12.23 16.44
CA PRO A 41 -29.21 -11.08 17.12
C PRO A 41 -29.58 -9.98 16.12
N ILE A 42 -30.89 -9.73 15.95
CA ILE A 42 -31.37 -8.50 15.31
C ILE A 42 -31.69 -7.46 16.38
N THR A 43 -30.85 -6.42 16.49
CA THR A 43 -31.24 -4.99 16.66
C THR A 43 -29.98 -4.13 16.72
N ALA A 44 -29.36 -3.86 15.56
CA ALA A 44 -28.75 -2.56 15.35
C ALA A 44 -29.88 -1.64 14.84
N ILE A 45 -30.11 -0.50 15.51
CA ILE A 45 -31.04 0.50 15.01
C ILE A 45 -30.31 1.21 13.86
N ALA A 46 -30.73 0.93 12.64
CA ALA A 46 -30.23 1.63 11.46
C ALA A 46 -30.65 3.11 11.53
N ASN A 47 -29.73 3.96 11.97
CA ASN A 47 -29.64 5.27 11.36
C ASN A 47 -29.23 5.02 9.91
N ALA A 48 -30.20 5.07 9.00
CA ALA A 48 -29.93 5.21 7.58
C ALA A 48 -29.36 6.61 7.37
N GLN A 49 -28.06 6.74 7.63
CA GLN A 49 -27.24 7.74 6.96
C GLN A 49 -27.29 7.33 5.49
N GLU A 50 -27.95 8.12 4.63
CA GLU A 50 -27.86 7.89 3.19
C GLU A 50 -26.40 8.10 2.81
N THR A 51 -25.70 6.99 2.59
CA THR A 51 -24.37 6.99 2.00
C THR A 51 -24.52 7.57 0.60
N SER A 52 -23.97 8.75 0.38
CA SER A 52 -23.81 9.32 -0.95
C SER A 52 -23.14 8.27 -1.85
N ALA A 53 -23.62 8.15 -3.09
CA ALA A 53 -22.99 7.24 -4.05
C ALA A 53 -21.48 7.55 -4.16
N PRO A 54 -20.63 6.52 -4.31
CA PRO A 54 -19.18 6.69 -4.42
C PRO A 54 -18.83 7.56 -5.65
N ILE A 55 -17.88 8.47 -5.49
CA ILE A 55 -17.54 9.49 -6.50
C ILE A 55 -16.71 8.86 -7.64
N ALA A 56 -15.88 7.87 -7.29
CA ALA A 56 -15.19 7.01 -8.23
C ALA A 56 -15.34 5.57 -7.77
N THR A 57 -15.48 4.65 -8.73
CA THR A 57 -15.50 3.20 -8.49
C THR A 57 -14.61 2.49 -9.51
N ALA A 58 -13.91 1.46 -9.06
CA ALA A 58 -13.18 0.53 -9.90
C ALA A 58 -13.53 -0.89 -9.50
N SER A 59 -13.71 -1.78 -10.47
CA SER A 59 -13.98 -3.19 -10.24
C SER A 59 -13.28 -4.04 -11.29
N GLY A 60 -12.35 -4.90 -10.84
CA GLY A 60 -11.68 -5.91 -11.65
C GLY A 60 -12.26 -7.30 -11.31
N GLN A 61 -12.54 -8.11 -12.32
CA GLN A 61 -13.07 -9.46 -12.14
C GLN A 61 -12.53 -10.43 -13.20
N VAL A 62 -11.95 -11.54 -12.75
CA VAL A 62 -11.67 -12.69 -13.61
C VAL A 62 -12.93 -13.55 -13.69
N LEU A 63 -13.40 -13.87 -14.90
CA LEU A 63 -14.69 -14.51 -15.21
C LEU A 63 -15.91 -13.83 -14.56
N ASP A 64 -16.74 -13.12 -15.34
CA ASP A 64 -18.00 -12.60 -14.80
C ASP A 64 -19.12 -13.65 -14.71
N LEU A 65 -18.95 -14.55 -13.74
CA LEU A 65 -19.94 -15.58 -13.42
C LEU A 65 -21.27 -14.99 -12.88
N ALA A 66 -21.38 -13.70 -12.58
CA ALA A 66 -22.67 -13.13 -12.12
C ALA A 66 -23.80 -13.30 -13.15
N LEU A 67 -23.46 -13.45 -14.44
CA LEU A 67 -24.40 -13.77 -15.52
C LEU A 67 -24.96 -15.21 -15.47
N LEU A 68 -24.40 -16.06 -14.60
CA LEU A 68 -24.85 -17.44 -14.34
C LEU A 68 -25.54 -17.59 -12.96
N GLU A 69 -25.68 -16.52 -12.17
CA GLU A 69 -26.19 -16.55 -10.79
C GLU A 69 -27.63 -17.11 -10.66
N ASP A 70 -28.43 -17.04 -11.73
CA ASP A 70 -29.77 -17.62 -11.83
C ASP A 70 -29.82 -19.03 -12.41
N ARG A 71 -28.70 -19.49 -12.98
CA ARG A 71 -28.48 -20.84 -13.49
C ARG A 71 -27.89 -21.75 -12.42
N VAL A 72 -27.19 -21.21 -11.42
CA VAL A 72 -26.69 -22.00 -10.29
C VAL A 72 -27.84 -22.63 -9.50
N ASP A 73 -27.69 -23.89 -9.10
CA ASP A 73 -28.69 -24.55 -8.26
C ASP A 73 -29.00 -23.72 -6.99
N PRO A 74 -30.28 -23.52 -6.62
CA PRO A 74 -30.65 -22.79 -5.41
C PRO A 74 -30.00 -23.31 -4.11
N ALA A 75 -29.52 -24.54 -4.06
CA ALA A 75 -28.73 -25.10 -2.96
C ALA A 75 -27.31 -24.49 -2.86
N ASP A 76 -26.65 -24.27 -3.99
CA ASP A 76 -25.23 -23.91 -4.08
C ASP A 76 -25.01 -22.40 -4.23
N LYS A 77 -26.08 -21.66 -4.56
CA LYS A 77 -26.08 -20.20 -4.78
C LYS A 77 -25.35 -19.38 -3.70
N ALA A 78 -25.38 -19.81 -2.43
CA ALA A 78 -24.65 -19.12 -1.35
C ALA A 78 -23.12 -19.33 -1.42
N GLN A 79 -22.68 -20.54 -1.81
CA GLN A 79 -21.27 -20.83 -2.07
C GLN A 79 -20.80 -20.07 -3.32
N PHE A 80 -21.60 -20.10 -4.38
CA PHE A 80 -21.34 -19.37 -5.62
C PHE A 80 -21.16 -17.87 -5.42
N LEU A 81 -22.08 -17.21 -4.69
CA LEU A 81 -21.94 -15.78 -4.38
C LEU A 81 -20.70 -15.49 -3.52
N SER A 82 -20.28 -16.43 -2.67
CA SER A 82 -19.05 -16.30 -1.88
C SER A 82 -17.79 -16.46 -2.74
N ALA A 83 -17.81 -17.37 -3.71
CA ALA A 83 -16.74 -17.54 -4.70
C ALA A 83 -16.63 -16.34 -5.64
N LEU A 84 -17.77 -15.82 -6.11
CA LEU A 84 -17.88 -14.64 -6.96
C LEU A 84 -17.28 -13.38 -6.29
N GLU A 85 -17.50 -13.21 -4.99
CA GLU A 85 -16.94 -12.09 -4.23
C GLU A 85 -15.43 -12.28 -3.95
N ALA A 86 -14.95 -13.53 -3.86
CA ALA A 86 -13.53 -13.83 -3.65
C ALA A 86 -12.64 -13.61 -4.90
N ILE A 87 -13.22 -13.48 -6.10
CA ILE A 87 -12.51 -13.28 -7.38
C ILE A 87 -12.68 -11.87 -7.96
N ARG A 88 -13.05 -10.91 -7.10
CA ARG A 88 -13.34 -9.51 -7.44
C ARG A 88 -12.47 -8.54 -6.63
N ALA A 89 -11.77 -7.66 -7.32
CA ALA A 89 -11.17 -6.47 -6.71
C ALA A 89 -12.15 -5.30 -6.85
N ASN A 90 -12.44 -4.59 -5.76
CA ASN A 90 -13.35 -3.45 -5.75
C ASN A 90 -12.72 -2.27 -5.01
N ALA A 91 -12.70 -1.07 -5.61
CA ALA A 91 -12.26 0.15 -4.94
C ALA A 91 -13.28 1.27 -5.14
N GLU A 92 -13.54 2.04 -4.09
CA GLU A 92 -14.49 3.15 -4.10
C GLU A 92 -13.89 4.37 -3.38
N PHE A 93 -13.89 5.55 -4.00
CA PHE A 93 -13.43 6.78 -3.35
C PHE A 93 -14.56 7.39 -2.51
N PRO A 94 -14.36 7.70 -1.21
CA PRO A 94 -13.08 7.95 -0.52
C PRO A 94 -12.56 6.82 0.40
N ASP A 95 -13.06 5.60 0.29
CA ASP A 95 -12.59 4.47 1.09
C ASP A 95 -11.26 3.89 0.53
N GLU A 96 -10.61 3.00 1.29
CA GLU A 96 -9.30 2.43 0.91
C GLU A 96 -9.44 1.42 -0.25
N PRO A 97 -8.48 1.37 -1.20
CA PRO A 97 -8.50 0.41 -2.31
C PRO A 97 -8.34 -1.04 -1.83
N THR A 98 -8.82 -2.00 -2.63
CA THR A 98 -8.66 -3.43 -2.33
C THR A 98 -7.95 -4.18 -3.46
N ASP A 99 -6.94 -4.96 -3.08
CA ASP A 99 -6.32 -5.95 -3.95
C ASP A 99 -7.07 -7.28 -3.79
N SER A 100 -7.49 -7.91 -4.90
CA SER A 100 -8.02 -9.28 -4.87
C SER A 100 -6.86 -10.26 -5.03
N ALA A 101 -6.62 -11.07 -4.01
CA ALA A 101 -5.69 -12.19 -4.10
C ALA A 101 -6.21 -13.29 -5.04
N ASP A 102 -5.28 -14.14 -5.47
CA ASP A 102 -5.43 -15.28 -6.40
C ASP A 102 -6.72 -16.11 -6.24
N ILE A 103 -7.22 -16.63 -7.36
CA ILE A 103 -8.43 -17.47 -7.41
C ILE A 103 -8.24 -18.81 -6.69
N ASP A 104 -9.03 -19.06 -5.64
CA ASP A 104 -9.17 -20.37 -5.01
C ASP A 104 -10.29 -21.20 -5.68
N LEU A 105 -9.91 -22.11 -6.59
CA LEU A 105 -10.86 -22.99 -7.28
C LEU A 105 -11.63 -23.93 -6.32
N THR A 106 -11.17 -24.16 -5.09
CA THR A 106 -11.93 -24.99 -4.14
C THR A 106 -13.25 -24.34 -3.73
N LEU A 107 -13.41 -23.03 -3.95
CA LEU A 107 -14.68 -22.32 -3.79
C LEU A 107 -15.68 -22.65 -4.92
N LEU A 108 -15.20 -23.04 -6.10
CA LEU A 108 -16.01 -23.43 -7.26
C LEU A 108 -16.33 -24.94 -7.31
N GLU A 109 -15.66 -25.76 -6.49
CA GLU A 109 -15.94 -27.20 -6.38
C GLU A 109 -17.38 -27.47 -5.90
N GLY A 110 -18.09 -28.34 -6.64
CA GLY A 110 -19.44 -28.78 -6.27
C GLY A 110 -20.56 -27.77 -6.54
N ILE A 111 -20.29 -26.70 -7.29
CA ILE A 111 -21.33 -25.80 -7.81
C ILE A 111 -21.88 -26.37 -9.12
N ASP A 112 -23.16 -26.71 -9.16
CA ASP A 112 -23.84 -27.15 -10.39
C ASP A 112 -24.60 -26.00 -11.08
N LEU A 113 -24.51 -25.97 -12.42
CA LEU A 113 -25.27 -25.08 -13.29
C LEU A 113 -26.45 -25.82 -13.95
N GLN A 114 -27.64 -25.32 -13.70
CA GLN A 114 -28.89 -25.64 -14.39
C GLN A 114 -28.94 -24.91 -15.75
N ILE A 115 -28.29 -25.49 -16.76
CA ILE A 115 -28.28 -24.97 -18.13
C ILE A 115 -29.39 -25.66 -18.93
N GLY A 116 -30.53 -24.98 -19.08
CA GLY A 116 -31.70 -25.52 -19.77
C GLY A 116 -32.30 -26.72 -19.03
N GLY A 117 -32.15 -27.92 -19.59
CA GLY A 117 -32.56 -29.20 -18.97
C GLY A 117 -31.43 -29.97 -18.28
N LEU A 118 -30.18 -29.47 -18.38
CA LEU A 118 -28.98 -30.11 -17.87
C LEU A 118 -28.57 -29.59 -16.50
N ASN A 119 -27.77 -30.39 -15.80
CA ASN A 119 -27.13 -30.02 -14.55
C ASN A 119 -25.63 -30.30 -14.72
N ILE A 120 -24.88 -29.26 -15.13
CA ILE A 120 -23.46 -29.35 -15.51
C ILE A 120 -22.61 -28.78 -14.36
N PRO A 121 -21.65 -29.54 -13.80
CA PRO A 121 -20.74 -28.99 -12.80
C PRO A 121 -19.92 -27.84 -13.37
N LEU A 122 -19.81 -26.74 -12.62
CA LEU A 122 -19.15 -25.51 -13.08
C LEU A 122 -17.68 -25.75 -13.50
N LEU A 123 -16.95 -26.62 -12.79
CA LEU A 123 -15.56 -27.00 -13.11
C LEU A 123 -15.43 -28.03 -14.24
N THR A 124 -16.52 -28.65 -14.69
CA THR A 124 -16.54 -29.46 -15.91
C THR A 124 -16.72 -28.55 -17.13
N LEU A 125 -17.63 -27.57 -17.03
CA LEU A 125 -17.79 -26.53 -18.04
C LEU A 125 -16.52 -25.67 -18.17
N LEU A 126 -15.94 -25.27 -17.04
CA LEU A 126 -14.72 -24.46 -16.95
C LEU A 126 -13.59 -25.33 -16.39
N ASN A 127 -12.99 -26.15 -17.25
CA ASN A 127 -11.77 -26.87 -16.91
C ASN A 127 -10.59 -25.87 -16.90
N VAL A 128 -9.80 -25.88 -15.83
CA VAL A 128 -8.74 -24.88 -15.61
C VAL A 128 -7.40 -25.59 -15.42
N GLU A 129 -6.56 -25.53 -16.45
CA GLU A 129 -5.30 -26.25 -16.59
C GLU A 129 -4.11 -25.33 -16.26
N GLY A 130 -3.52 -25.45 -15.06
CA GLY A 130 -2.29 -24.72 -14.74
C GLY A 130 -2.11 -24.36 -13.27
N ASN A 131 -1.29 -23.34 -12.99
CA ASN A 131 -1.00 -22.85 -11.65
C ASN A 131 -1.65 -21.48 -11.40
N LEU A 132 -2.68 -21.45 -10.56
CA LEU A 132 -3.69 -20.39 -10.47
C LEU A 132 -3.21 -19.01 -10.03
N GLY A 133 -2.07 -18.92 -9.35
CA GLY A 133 -1.45 -17.65 -8.92
C GLY A 133 -0.91 -16.75 -10.03
N ALA A 134 -1.42 -16.92 -11.25
CA ALA A 134 -1.25 -16.01 -12.38
C ALA A 134 -2.53 -15.20 -12.66
N LEU A 135 -3.71 -15.70 -12.26
CA LEU A 135 -5.01 -15.03 -12.49
C LEU A 135 -5.39 -14.17 -11.29
N GLY A 136 -5.47 -12.85 -11.50
CA GLY A 136 -5.79 -11.87 -10.46
C GLY A 136 -6.67 -10.73 -10.96
N ALA A 137 -7.10 -9.90 -10.02
CA ALA A 137 -7.83 -8.66 -10.28
C ALA A 137 -7.29 -7.53 -9.39
N ASN A 138 -7.24 -6.33 -9.94
CA ASN A 138 -6.81 -5.12 -9.26
C ASN A 138 -7.84 -4.00 -9.49
N ALA A 139 -8.11 -3.21 -8.46
CA ALA A 139 -8.97 -2.05 -8.52
C ALA A 139 -8.42 -0.93 -7.64
N ALA A 140 -8.28 0.27 -8.20
CA ALA A 140 -7.78 1.43 -7.49
C ALA A 140 -8.57 2.70 -7.84
N THR A 141 -8.94 3.48 -6.83
CA THR A 141 -9.57 4.80 -6.98
C THR A 141 -8.76 5.87 -6.23
N PRO A 142 -7.58 6.29 -6.75
CA PRO A 142 -6.68 7.20 -6.03
C PRO A 142 -7.25 8.60 -5.78
N ALA A 143 -8.32 8.97 -6.48
CA ALA A 143 -8.97 10.28 -6.42
C ALA A 143 -10.41 10.17 -6.94
N GLY A 144 -11.29 11.12 -6.58
CA GLY A 144 -12.65 11.15 -7.11
C GLY A 144 -12.75 11.34 -8.63
N ASN A 145 -11.69 11.85 -9.27
CA ASN A 145 -11.57 11.95 -10.73
C ASN A 145 -10.69 10.87 -11.38
N LYS A 146 -10.22 9.86 -10.61
CA LYS A 146 -9.37 8.80 -11.15
C LYS A 146 -9.74 7.41 -10.64
N ALA A 147 -10.02 6.50 -11.57
CA ALA A 147 -10.28 5.09 -11.33
C ALA A 147 -9.46 4.22 -12.31
N SER A 148 -8.94 3.10 -11.83
CA SER A 148 -8.24 2.10 -12.64
C SER A 148 -8.65 0.70 -12.20
N ALA A 149 -8.94 -0.19 -13.13
CA ALA A 149 -9.20 -1.59 -12.87
C ALA A 149 -8.46 -2.46 -13.89
N SER A 150 -7.91 -3.58 -13.45
CA SER A 150 -7.41 -4.64 -14.32
C SER A 150 -7.88 -6.01 -13.83
N ALA A 151 -8.00 -6.95 -14.75
CA ALA A 151 -8.29 -8.35 -14.44
C ALA A 151 -7.62 -9.23 -15.49
N GLY A 152 -7.33 -10.47 -15.11
CA GLY A 152 -6.77 -11.48 -16.00
C GLY A 152 -5.45 -12.04 -15.49
N VAL A 153 -4.54 -12.32 -16.41
CA VAL A 153 -3.15 -12.65 -16.05
C VAL A 153 -2.40 -11.36 -15.70
N LEU A 154 -1.91 -11.26 -14.45
CA LEU A 154 -1.30 -10.04 -13.90
C LEU A 154 0.07 -10.32 -13.26
N ASN A 155 0.96 -9.32 -13.31
CA ASN A 155 2.20 -9.27 -12.54
C ASN A 155 1.93 -8.92 -11.06
N ASP A 156 2.94 -9.12 -10.19
CA ASP A 156 2.96 -8.68 -8.77
C ASP A 156 2.59 -7.20 -8.53
N ASP A 157 2.68 -6.33 -9.56
CA ASP A 157 2.33 -4.91 -9.52
C ASP A 157 0.94 -4.58 -10.11
N GLY A 158 0.17 -5.60 -10.51
CA GLY A 158 -1.17 -5.49 -11.09
C GLY A 158 -1.20 -5.04 -12.56
N SER A 159 -0.04 -4.93 -13.22
CA SER A 159 0.04 -4.77 -14.68
C SER A 159 -0.23 -6.10 -15.40
N ILE A 160 -0.61 -6.02 -16.69
CA ILE A 160 -0.90 -7.21 -17.51
C ILE A 160 0.38 -8.04 -17.75
N ASP A 161 0.33 -9.35 -17.50
CA ASP A 161 1.31 -10.33 -17.99
C ASP A 161 0.65 -11.31 -18.97
N LEU A 162 1.42 -11.78 -19.93
CA LEU A 162 0.99 -12.65 -21.03
C LEU A 162 2.01 -13.74 -21.34
N GLY A 163 3.26 -13.59 -20.87
CA GLY A 163 4.39 -14.39 -21.30
C GLY A 163 4.56 -14.43 -22.83
N GLN A 164 4.61 -15.64 -23.39
CA GLN A 164 4.72 -15.88 -24.84
C GLN A 164 3.77 -17.00 -25.25
N HIS A 165 3.12 -16.87 -26.41
CA HIS A 165 2.24 -17.89 -26.98
C HIS A 165 2.93 -19.27 -27.02
N GLY A 166 2.21 -20.32 -26.61
CA GLY A 166 2.74 -21.69 -26.51
C GLY A 166 3.83 -21.92 -25.45
N SER A 167 4.14 -20.90 -24.62
CA SER A 167 4.93 -21.08 -23.39
C SER A 167 4.01 -21.29 -22.20
N ASN A 168 4.45 -22.06 -21.21
CA ASN A 168 3.71 -22.35 -19.97
C ASN A 168 3.65 -21.14 -19.01
N SER A 169 3.30 -19.94 -19.52
CA SER A 169 3.32 -18.68 -18.76
C SER A 169 2.14 -18.50 -17.81
N GLY A 170 1.10 -19.33 -17.88
CA GLY A 170 -0.09 -19.12 -17.07
C GLY A 170 -1.02 -20.34 -17.01
N VAL A 171 -2.28 -20.01 -16.75
CA VAL A 171 -3.39 -20.93 -16.57
C VAL A 171 -4.19 -20.96 -17.86
N ASP A 172 -4.33 -22.12 -18.50
CA ASP A 172 -5.25 -22.27 -19.63
C ASP A 172 -6.66 -22.55 -19.08
N THR A 173 -7.64 -21.74 -19.48
CA THR A 173 -9.06 -22.02 -19.26
C THR A 173 -9.62 -22.70 -20.51
N VAL A 174 -10.12 -23.92 -20.34
CA VAL A 174 -10.82 -24.69 -21.38
C VAL A 174 -12.31 -24.66 -21.07
N LEU A 175 -13.08 -24.01 -21.95
CA LEU A 175 -14.53 -24.00 -21.90
C LEU A 175 -15.06 -25.18 -22.74
N ASP A 176 -15.58 -26.22 -22.09
CA ASP A 176 -16.21 -27.37 -22.77
C ASP A 176 -17.66 -27.04 -23.12
N LEU A 177 -17.96 -27.00 -24.42
CA LEU A 177 -19.28 -26.64 -24.96
C LEU A 177 -20.10 -27.87 -25.40
N THR A 178 -19.55 -29.07 -25.27
CA THR A 178 -20.08 -30.31 -25.85
C THR A 178 -21.48 -30.64 -25.33
N ASP A 179 -21.65 -30.73 -24.01
CA ASP A 179 -22.94 -31.01 -23.39
C ASP A 179 -23.99 -29.91 -23.69
N ILE A 180 -23.54 -28.65 -23.80
CA ILE A 180 -24.40 -27.49 -24.06
C ILE A 180 -24.96 -27.55 -25.49
N LEU A 181 -24.11 -27.82 -26.48
CA LEU A 181 -24.52 -27.94 -27.87
C LEU A 181 -25.29 -29.26 -28.12
N GLY A 182 -24.90 -30.37 -27.49
CA GLY A 182 -25.59 -31.66 -27.62
C GLY A 182 -27.05 -31.69 -27.15
N ASN A 183 -27.55 -30.61 -26.53
CA ASN A 183 -28.94 -30.48 -26.06
C ASN A 183 -29.64 -29.21 -26.59
N GLY A 184 -29.02 -28.47 -27.52
CA GLY A 184 -29.45 -27.14 -27.96
C GLY A 184 -30.46 -27.08 -29.11
N ASP A 185 -31.00 -28.22 -29.59
CA ASP A 185 -31.73 -28.34 -30.88
C ASP A 185 -30.83 -28.04 -32.11
N VAL A 186 -29.51 -28.04 -31.89
CA VAL A 186 -28.42 -27.99 -32.90
C VAL A 186 -27.96 -29.40 -33.32
N ASP A 187 -28.69 -30.41 -32.89
CA ASP A 187 -28.60 -31.84 -33.20
C ASP A 187 -28.30 -32.18 -34.68
N ALA A 188 -28.66 -31.31 -35.63
CA ALA A 188 -28.36 -31.52 -37.05
C ALA A 188 -26.85 -31.46 -37.39
N ILE A 189 -26.05 -30.80 -36.56
CA ILE A 189 -24.60 -30.65 -36.73
C ILE A 189 -23.85 -31.60 -35.79
N THR A 190 -24.31 -31.72 -34.54
CA THR A 190 -23.67 -32.57 -33.53
C THR A 190 -23.94 -34.07 -33.68
N ASN A 191 -24.95 -34.49 -34.47
CA ASN A 191 -25.12 -35.91 -34.79
C ASN A 191 -24.28 -36.33 -36.02
N GLY A 192 -22.96 -36.37 -35.86
CA GLY A 192 -22.03 -37.03 -36.79
C GLY A 192 -21.20 -36.11 -37.69
N ILE A 193 -21.11 -34.81 -37.40
CA ILE A 193 -20.07 -33.94 -37.98
C ILE A 193 -19.03 -33.56 -36.92
N ILE A 194 -19.51 -33.21 -35.71
CA ILE A 194 -18.68 -32.87 -34.55
C ILE A 194 -19.28 -33.53 -33.31
N ASP A 195 -18.48 -34.31 -32.59
CA ASP A 195 -18.89 -35.02 -31.37
C ASP A 195 -18.45 -34.28 -30.08
N GLU A 196 -17.36 -33.49 -30.14
CA GLU A 196 -16.85 -32.68 -29.02
C GLU A 196 -16.51 -31.25 -29.49
N LEU A 197 -16.76 -30.22 -28.67
CA LEU A 197 -16.34 -28.84 -28.95
C LEU A 197 -15.85 -28.16 -27.67
N SER A 198 -14.62 -27.64 -27.67
CA SER A 198 -14.07 -26.85 -26.58
C SER A 198 -13.31 -25.61 -27.08
N LEU A 199 -13.24 -24.59 -26.23
CA LEU A 199 -12.50 -23.36 -26.48
C LEU A 199 -11.42 -23.20 -25.39
N ARG A 200 -10.16 -23.42 -25.77
CA ARG A 200 -8.98 -23.17 -24.91
C ARG A 200 -8.58 -21.70 -25.01
N ILE A 201 -8.25 -21.13 -23.88
CA ILE A 201 -7.92 -19.71 -23.68
C ILE A 201 -6.79 -19.66 -22.66
N GLY A 202 -5.58 -19.34 -23.07
CA GLY A 202 -4.44 -19.21 -22.15
C GLY A 202 -4.52 -17.93 -21.32
N ALA A 203 -3.75 -16.92 -21.71
CA ALA A 203 -3.83 -15.63 -21.06
C ALA A 203 -5.02 -14.83 -21.61
N VAL A 204 -5.79 -14.22 -20.71
CA VAL A 204 -6.85 -13.26 -21.04
C VAL A 204 -6.79 -12.13 -20.03
N SER A 205 -6.69 -10.88 -20.49
CA SER A 205 -6.53 -9.72 -19.61
C SER A 205 -7.13 -8.46 -20.20
N ALA A 206 -7.81 -7.68 -19.36
CA ALA A 206 -8.31 -6.36 -19.72
C ALA A 206 -7.96 -5.35 -18.63
N SER A 207 -7.65 -4.13 -19.05
CA SER A 207 -7.41 -2.98 -18.18
C SER A 207 -8.21 -1.79 -18.68
N ALA A 208 -8.77 -1.04 -17.73
CA ALA A 208 -9.42 0.24 -17.97
C ALA A 208 -8.91 1.26 -16.97
N GLU A 209 -8.46 2.42 -17.46
CA GLU A 209 -8.12 3.57 -16.63
C GLU A 209 -8.94 4.77 -17.10
N ARG A 210 -9.56 5.46 -16.15
CA ARG A 210 -10.26 6.73 -16.37
C ARG A 210 -9.61 7.83 -15.55
N ASN A 211 -9.22 8.90 -16.22
CA ASN A 211 -8.64 10.10 -15.64
C ASN A 211 -9.45 11.31 -16.10
N GLY A 212 -10.50 11.62 -15.34
CA GLY A 212 -11.54 12.57 -15.72
C GLY A 212 -12.36 12.12 -16.93
N ASP A 213 -12.36 12.92 -18.00
CA ASP A 213 -13.07 12.63 -19.26
C ASP A 213 -12.28 11.67 -20.17
N GLU A 214 -10.98 11.48 -19.91
CA GLU A 214 -10.12 10.60 -20.70
C GLU A 214 -10.23 9.16 -20.17
N VAL A 215 -10.41 8.22 -21.10
CA VAL A 215 -10.47 6.79 -20.82
C VAL A 215 -9.47 6.09 -21.73
N THR A 216 -8.55 5.36 -21.12
CA THR A 216 -7.62 4.45 -21.78
C THR A 216 -8.01 3.02 -21.46
N SER A 217 -7.72 2.11 -22.38
CA SER A 217 -7.93 0.69 -22.15
C SER A 217 -6.92 -0.16 -22.90
N GLU A 218 -6.61 -1.31 -22.31
CA GLU A 218 -5.63 -2.25 -22.80
C GLU A 218 -6.21 -3.67 -22.72
N TYR A 219 -5.84 -4.50 -23.70
CA TYR A 219 -6.37 -5.84 -23.90
C TYR A 219 -5.25 -6.73 -24.32
N ALA A 220 -5.28 -7.96 -23.84
CA ALA A 220 -4.47 -8.99 -24.44
C ALA A 220 -5.06 -10.38 -24.23
N LEU A 221 -4.71 -11.23 -25.20
CA LEU A 221 -5.06 -12.63 -25.31
C LEU A 221 -3.80 -13.41 -25.68
N SER A 222 -3.71 -14.67 -25.26
CA SER A 222 -2.74 -15.64 -25.75
C SER A 222 -3.30 -17.06 -25.62
N ASN A 223 -2.94 -17.92 -26.57
CA ASN A 223 -3.40 -19.30 -26.71
C ASN A 223 -4.94 -19.41 -26.82
N VAL A 224 -5.57 -18.66 -27.73
CA VAL A 224 -7.00 -18.81 -28.05
C VAL A 224 -7.21 -19.80 -29.20
N ASP A 225 -7.48 -21.05 -28.84
CA ASP A 225 -7.70 -22.17 -29.75
C ASP A 225 -9.13 -22.72 -29.61
N LEU A 226 -9.83 -22.91 -30.73
CA LEU A 226 -11.06 -23.69 -30.78
C LEU A 226 -10.71 -25.13 -31.18
N THR A 227 -11.03 -26.11 -30.35
CA THR A 227 -10.80 -27.54 -30.61
C THR A 227 -12.13 -28.25 -30.79
N LEU A 228 -12.22 -29.11 -31.80
CA LEU A 228 -13.40 -29.91 -32.10
C LEU A 228 -13.02 -31.32 -32.55
N ASP A 229 -13.78 -32.33 -32.13
CA ASP A 229 -13.56 -33.73 -32.56
C ASP A 229 -14.56 -34.12 -33.64
N SER A 230 -14.10 -34.72 -34.74
CA SER A 230 -14.95 -35.11 -35.86
C SER A 230 -14.91 -36.61 -36.18
N PRO A 231 -16.02 -37.35 -36.02
CA PRO A 231 -16.06 -38.78 -36.37
C PRO A 231 -15.86 -39.02 -37.87
N LEU A 232 -16.15 -38.03 -38.73
CA LEU A 232 -15.88 -38.09 -40.18
C LEU A 232 -14.39 -38.24 -40.49
N VAL A 233 -13.50 -37.66 -39.68
CA VAL A 233 -12.05 -37.83 -39.83
C VAL A 233 -11.62 -39.25 -39.44
N GLY A 234 -12.29 -39.87 -38.46
CA GLY A 234 -12.13 -41.30 -38.15
C GLY A 234 -12.59 -42.20 -39.30
N GLU A 235 -13.77 -41.94 -39.87
CA GLU A 235 -14.31 -42.68 -41.02
C GLU A 235 -13.42 -42.58 -42.27
N LEU A 236 -12.71 -41.46 -42.46
CA LEU A 236 -11.71 -41.29 -43.51
C LEU A 236 -10.57 -42.31 -43.38
N VAL A 237 -9.99 -42.43 -42.18
CA VAL A 237 -8.87 -43.36 -41.93
C VAL A 237 -9.34 -44.80 -42.08
N GLU A 238 -10.54 -45.15 -41.59
CA GLU A 238 -11.11 -46.48 -41.78
C GLU A 238 -11.38 -46.78 -43.27
N THR A 239 -11.89 -45.81 -44.04
CA THR A 239 -12.12 -45.95 -45.49
C THR A 239 -10.82 -46.19 -46.27
N LEU A 240 -9.69 -45.63 -45.83
CA LEU A 240 -8.40 -45.74 -46.53
C LEU A 240 -7.58 -46.97 -46.11
N VAL A 241 -7.49 -47.28 -44.81
CA VAL A 241 -6.61 -48.34 -44.27
C VAL A 241 -7.28 -49.28 -43.25
N GLY A 242 -8.60 -49.17 -43.07
CA GLY A 242 -9.39 -49.99 -42.14
C GLY A 242 -9.22 -51.49 -42.38
N GLU A 243 -9.14 -52.24 -41.27
CA GLU A 243 -8.83 -53.68 -41.26
C GLU A 243 -10.08 -54.56 -41.04
N ASP A 244 -11.29 -53.99 -41.11
CA ASP A 244 -12.51 -54.78 -41.04
C ASP A 244 -12.62 -55.71 -42.27
N ALA A 245 -12.75 -57.01 -42.00
CA ALA A 245 -12.93 -58.02 -43.03
C ALA A 245 -14.29 -57.91 -43.75
N ALA A 246 -15.28 -57.21 -43.18
CA ALA A 246 -16.56 -56.97 -43.86
C ALA A 246 -16.55 -55.71 -44.75
N ASN A 247 -15.76 -54.69 -44.41
CA ASN A 247 -15.55 -53.48 -45.21
C ASN A 247 -14.07 -53.04 -45.20
N PRO A 248 -13.18 -53.74 -45.94
CA PRO A 248 -11.75 -53.42 -45.95
C PRO A 248 -11.47 -52.06 -46.59
N GLY A 249 -10.49 -51.33 -46.06
CA GLY A 249 -10.06 -50.04 -46.60
C GLY A 249 -9.43 -50.13 -48.00
N LEU A 250 -9.28 -48.97 -48.65
CA LEU A 250 -8.67 -48.80 -49.99
C LEU A 250 -7.40 -49.65 -50.19
N GLY A 251 -6.47 -49.63 -49.23
CA GLY A 251 -5.21 -50.38 -49.32
C GLY A 251 -5.42 -51.88 -49.50
N ILE A 252 -6.10 -52.53 -48.56
CA ILE A 252 -6.40 -53.98 -48.59
C ILE A 252 -7.19 -54.36 -49.84
N ARG A 253 -8.11 -53.48 -50.28
CA ARG A 253 -8.91 -53.70 -51.51
C ARG A 253 -8.05 -53.71 -52.75
N ILE A 254 -7.09 -52.79 -52.89
CA ILE A 254 -6.16 -52.79 -54.02
C ILE A 254 -5.21 -53.99 -53.92
N ASP A 255 -4.65 -54.27 -52.75
CA ASP A 255 -3.74 -55.40 -52.52
C ASP A 255 -4.37 -56.72 -52.97
N THR A 256 -5.62 -56.97 -52.55
CA THR A 256 -6.38 -58.16 -52.96
C THR A 256 -6.66 -58.18 -54.47
N LEU A 257 -7.01 -57.04 -55.08
CA LEU A 257 -7.33 -56.97 -56.51
C LEU A 257 -6.10 -57.24 -57.39
N VAL A 258 -4.94 -56.68 -57.03
CA VAL A 258 -3.69 -56.87 -57.77
C VAL A 258 -3.22 -58.32 -57.68
N ASP A 259 -3.27 -58.93 -56.50
CA ASP A 259 -2.96 -60.36 -56.31
C ASP A 259 -3.90 -61.26 -57.15
N GLU A 260 -5.20 -60.90 -57.28
CA GLU A 260 -6.15 -61.64 -58.13
C GLU A 260 -5.89 -61.50 -59.65
N LEU A 261 -5.20 -60.43 -60.11
CA LEU A 261 -4.82 -60.30 -61.53
C LEU A 261 -3.79 -61.33 -61.96
N ALA A 262 -2.93 -61.77 -61.04
CA ALA A 262 -1.85 -62.71 -61.29
C ALA A 262 -2.36 -63.99 -61.95
N GLY A 263 -3.55 -64.49 -61.54
CA GLY A 263 -4.22 -65.65 -62.13
C GLY A 263 -5.20 -65.36 -63.28
N ASN A 264 -5.28 -64.13 -63.79
CA ASN A 264 -6.29 -63.75 -64.78
C ASN A 264 -5.98 -64.30 -66.18
N ALA A 265 -6.85 -65.14 -66.71
CA ALA A 265 -6.65 -65.82 -67.99
C ALA A 265 -6.46 -64.90 -69.22
N SER A 266 -6.91 -63.63 -69.17
CA SER A 266 -6.57 -62.65 -70.22
C SER A 266 -5.12 -62.20 -70.09
N VAL A 267 -4.72 -61.77 -68.88
CA VAL A 267 -3.36 -61.30 -68.58
C VAL A 267 -2.32 -62.38 -68.92
N LEU A 268 -2.53 -63.63 -68.46
CA LEU A 268 -1.66 -64.75 -68.84
C LEU A 268 -1.60 -64.95 -70.36
N SER A 269 -2.73 -64.84 -71.07
CA SER A 269 -2.79 -65.00 -72.53
C SER A 269 -2.01 -63.89 -73.26
N ASP A 270 -2.14 -62.65 -72.81
CA ASP A 270 -1.51 -61.49 -73.44
C ASP A 270 0.01 -61.49 -73.19
N VAL A 271 0.46 -61.74 -71.96
CA VAL A 271 1.88 -61.95 -71.62
C VAL A 271 2.47 -63.16 -72.38
N THR A 272 1.75 -64.29 -72.44
CA THR A 272 2.15 -65.45 -73.25
C THR A 272 2.26 -65.10 -74.74
N GLY A 273 1.35 -64.28 -75.26
CA GLY A 273 1.37 -63.81 -76.64
C GLY A 273 2.61 -62.98 -76.97
N LEU A 274 2.97 -62.05 -76.08
CA LEU A 274 4.17 -61.21 -76.21
C LEU A 274 5.46 -62.03 -76.17
N LEU A 275 5.61 -62.90 -75.16
CA LEU A 275 6.76 -63.80 -75.02
C LEU A 275 6.92 -64.67 -76.28
N ASN A 276 5.83 -65.27 -76.77
CA ASN A 276 5.86 -66.07 -78.01
C ASN A 276 6.20 -65.24 -79.26
N GLY A 277 5.74 -63.99 -79.33
CA GLY A 277 6.03 -63.07 -80.43
C GLY A 277 7.51 -62.73 -80.57
N VAL A 278 8.23 -62.65 -79.43
CA VAL A 278 9.66 -62.30 -79.39
C VAL A 278 10.58 -63.52 -79.40
N LEU A 279 10.20 -64.63 -78.76
CA LEU A 279 10.97 -65.89 -78.78
C LEU A 279 11.06 -66.50 -80.20
N GLY A 280 9.99 -66.44 -80.99
CA GLY A 280 10.00 -66.71 -82.44
C GLY A 280 10.62 -68.06 -82.84
N LEU A 281 11.86 -68.03 -83.36
CA LEU A 281 12.58 -69.24 -83.81
C LEU A 281 13.43 -69.89 -82.70
N LEU A 282 13.60 -69.23 -81.55
CA LEU A 282 14.31 -69.76 -80.38
C LEU A 282 13.45 -70.79 -79.62
N GLY A 283 12.14 -70.60 -79.63
CA GLY A 283 11.17 -71.47 -78.95
C GLY A 283 9.80 -70.80 -78.79
N SER A 284 8.96 -71.42 -77.98
CA SER A 284 7.64 -70.95 -77.58
C SER A 284 7.55 -70.96 -76.05
N ALA A 285 6.94 -69.93 -75.46
CA ALA A 285 6.65 -69.88 -74.04
C ALA A 285 5.45 -70.78 -73.73
N ASN A 286 5.64 -71.72 -72.79
CA ASN A 286 4.63 -72.68 -72.36
C ASN A 286 4.60 -72.76 -70.84
N GLY A 287 3.39 -72.89 -70.26
CA GLY A 287 3.23 -72.87 -68.80
C GLY A 287 3.67 -71.53 -68.19
N VAL A 288 3.30 -70.41 -68.83
CA VAL A 288 3.52 -69.08 -68.29
C VAL A 288 2.65 -68.92 -67.05
N ASP A 289 3.27 -68.61 -65.92
CA ASP A 289 2.62 -68.25 -64.66
C ASP A 289 3.07 -66.83 -64.28
N VAL A 290 2.18 -66.08 -63.64
CA VAL A 290 2.47 -64.71 -63.18
C VAL A 290 2.12 -64.67 -61.70
N GLU A 291 3.06 -64.24 -60.87
CA GLU A 291 2.83 -63.89 -59.48
C GLU A 291 2.97 -62.36 -59.35
N LEU A 292 1.97 -61.73 -58.71
CA LEU A 292 2.00 -60.33 -58.31
C LEU A 292 1.92 -60.28 -56.79
N SER A 293 2.59 -59.31 -56.17
CA SER A 293 2.43 -59.01 -54.76
C SER A 293 2.66 -57.53 -54.49
N THR A 294 1.65 -56.86 -53.95
CA THR A 294 1.70 -55.43 -53.62
C THR A 294 1.38 -55.18 -52.14
N ASN A 295 1.58 -53.93 -51.68
CA ASN A 295 1.45 -53.54 -50.27
C ASN A 295 1.07 -52.05 -50.15
N ILE A 296 -0.02 -51.68 -50.81
CA ILE A 296 -0.63 -50.36 -50.74
C ILE A 296 -1.06 -50.06 -49.30
N GLN A 297 -1.56 -51.04 -48.53
CA GLN A 297 -1.89 -50.80 -47.12
C GLN A 297 -0.65 -50.31 -46.32
N GLY A 298 0.53 -50.87 -46.58
CA GLY A 298 1.80 -50.43 -45.99
C GLY A 298 2.27 -49.05 -46.48
N ALA A 299 1.96 -48.68 -47.71
CA ALA A 299 2.29 -47.36 -48.28
C ALA A 299 1.39 -46.23 -47.73
N LEU A 300 0.10 -46.51 -47.47
CA LEU A 300 -0.86 -45.52 -46.98
C LEU A 300 -0.74 -45.26 -45.47
N ARG A 301 -0.42 -46.28 -44.66
CA ARG A 301 -0.33 -46.18 -43.19
C ARG A 301 0.52 -44.99 -42.68
N PRO A 302 1.72 -44.68 -43.24
CA PRO A 302 2.51 -43.53 -42.81
C PRO A 302 1.86 -42.16 -43.06
N LEU A 303 1.02 -42.02 -44.09
CA LEU A 303 0.33 -40.75 -44.40
C LEU A 303 -0.78 -40.42 -43.40
N LEU A 304 -1.35 -41.44 -42.77
CA LEU A 304 -2.50 -41.35 -41.86
C LEU A 304 -2.12 -41.41 -40.38
N ALA A 305 -0.82 -41.47 -40.08
CA ALA A 305 -0.26 -41.54 -38.73
C ALA A 305 0.25 -40.19 -38.21
N GLY A 306 -0.06 -39.09 -38.90
CA GLY A 306 0.40 -37.75 -38.58
C GLY A 306 -0.68 -36.70 -38.74
N THR A 307 -0.40 -35.52 -38.20
CA THR A 307 -1.26 -34.35 -38.22
C THR A 307 -1.11 -33.59 -39.54
N LEU A 308 -2.22 -33.15 -40.14
CA LEU A 308 -2.22 -32.20 -41.24
C LEU A 308 -2.22 -30.78 -40.66
N GLU A 309 -1.30 -29.93 -41.07
CA GLU A 309 -1.13 -28.59 -40.46
C GLU A 309 -1.04 -27.48 -41.50
N SER A 310 -1.77 -26.39 -41.25
CA SER A 310 -1.63 -25.09 -41.88
C SER A 310 -1.19 -24.04 -40.84
N ASN A 311 -1.40 -22.75 -41.10
CA ASN A 311 -1.08 -21.70 -40.13
C ASN A 311 -2.17 -21.53 -39.06
N ALA A 312 -3.43 -21.77 -39.40
CA ALA A 312 -4.56 -21.60 -38.48
C ALA A 312 -5.29 -22.90 -38.14
N VAL A 313 -5.10 -23.98 -38.91
CA VAL A 313 -5.82 -25.25 -38.73
C VAL A 313 -4.82 -26.41 -38.57
N SER A 314 -5.15 -27.32 -37.67
CA SER A 314 -4.44 -28.58 -37.45
C SER A 314 -5.48 -29.70 -37.40
N ILE A 315 -5.24 -30.83 -38.07
CA ILE A 315 -6.14 -32.00 -38.12
C ILE A 315 -5.33 -33.24 -37.74
N ASP A 316 -5.57 -33.79 -36.55
CA ASP A 316 -5.01 -35.08 -36.15
C ASP A 316 -5.89 -36.22 -36.70
N LEU A 317 -5.34 -36.95 -37.68
CA LEU A 317 -6.03 -38.03 -38.35
C LEU A 317 -6.22 -39.27 -37.45
N ALA A 318 -5.46 -39.40 -36.36
CA ALA A 318 -5.50 -40.55 -35.48
C ALA A 318 -6.54 -40.42 -34.35
N SER A 319 -6.82 -39.19 -33.87
CA SER A 319 -7.93 -38.92 -32.95
C SER A 319 -9.22 -38.55 -33.67
N GLY A 320 -9.13 -37.72 -34.71
CA GLY A 320 -10.27 -36.98 -35.26
C GLY A 320 -10.32 -35.51 -34.83
N GLU A 321 -9.36 -35.07 -33.98
CA GLU A 321 -9.27 -33.71 -33.47
C GLU A 321 -8.91 -32.71 -34.59
N ILE A 322 -9.68 -31.63 -34.67
CA ILE A 322 -9.40 -30.45 -35.49
C ILE A 322 -9.21 -29.28 -34.52
N ARG A 323 -8.04 -28.65 -34.55
CA ARG A 323 -7.72 -27.45 -33.75
C ARG A 323 -7.58 -26.23 -34.65
N VAL A 324 -8.26 -25.15 -34.27
CA VAL A 324 -8.29 -23.88 -34.98
C VAL A 324 -7.73 -22.77 -34.09
N ASN A 325 -6.57 -22.23 -34.46
CA ASN A 325 -5.94 -21.10 -33.80
C ASN A 325 -6.62 -19.79 -34.23
N LEU A 326 -7.40 -19.17 -33.34
CA LEU A 326 -8.17 -17.96 -33.66
C LEU A 326 -7.29 -16.70 -33.73
N GLU A 327 -6.09 -16.71 -33.14
CA GLU A 327 -5.11 -15.62 -33.29
C GLU A 327 -4.54 -15.57 -34.72
N ALA A 328 -4.27 -16.75 -35.30
CA ALA A 328 -3.77 -16.91 -36.66
C ALA A 328 -4.78 -16.47 -37.74
N LEU A 329 -6.08 -16.45 -37.42
CA LEU A 329 -7.18 -15.94 -38.25
C LEU A 329 -7.37 -14.41 -38.15
N GLY A 330 -6.51 -13.72 -37.39
CA GLY A 330 -6.53 -12.26 -37.23
C GLY A 330 -6.75 -11.77 -35.80
N GLY A 331 -6.96 -12.67 -34.82
CA GLY A 331 -7.13 -12.35 -33.39
C GLY A 331 -5.91 -11.80 -32.65
N THR A 332 -5.03 -11.06 -33.32
CA THR A 332 -3.86 -10.40 -32.72
C THR A 332 -4.25 -9.15 -31.93
N SER A 333 -3.37 -8.61 -31.08
CA SER A 333 -3.63 -7.47 -30.16
C SER A 333 -4.04 -6.12 -30.80
N ALA A 334 -4.33 -6.07 -32.11
CA ALA A 334 -4.66 -4.88 -32.87
C ALA A 334 -5.93 -5.02 -33.74
N VAL A 335 -6.90 -5.84 -33.32
CA VAL A 335 -8.24 -5.89 -33.94
C VAL A 335 -9.09 -4.69 -33.50
N GLU A 336 -10.03 -4.24 -34.35
CA GLU A 336 -11.02 -3.24 -33.93
C GLU A 336 -11.86 -3.75 -32.75
N PRO A 337 -12.20 -2.90 -31.76
CA PRO A 337 -12.99 -3.34 -30.60
C PRO A 337 -14.35 -3.92 -31.00
N ASN A 338 -14.80 -4.93 -30.26
CA ASN A 338 -16.02 -5.71 -30.47
C ASN A 338 -16.01 -6.59 -31.74
N THR A 339 -14.84 -7.00 -32.22
CA THR A 339 -14.76 -7.90 -33.37
C THR A 339 -15.09 -9.33 -32.99
N ASN A 340 -16.01 -9.97 -33.72
CA ASN A 340 -16.23 -11.41 -33.64
C ASN A 340 -15.05 -12.14 -34.29
N LEU A 341 -14.36 -13.00 -33.53
CA LEU A 341 -13.27 -13.84 -34.04
C LEU A 341 -13.78 -14.88 -35.04
N LEU A 342 -15.02 -15.36 -34.87
CA LEU A 342 -15.73 -16.23 -35.82
C LEU A 342 -16.62 -15.40 -36.77
N ASN A 343 -16.04 -14.36 -37.38
CA ASN A 343 -16.74 -13.63 -38.44
C ASN A 343 -16.67 -14.40 -39.78
N ALA A 344 -17.51 -14.02 -40.74
CA ALA A 344 -17.64 -14.73 -42.02
C ALA A 344 -16.31 -14.93 -42.78
N ALA A 345 -15.34 -14.01 -42.68
CA ALA A 345 -14.04 -14.16 -43.35
C ALA A 345 -13.13 -15.15 -42.61
N ALA A 346 -13.20 -15.21 -41.28
CA ALA A 346 -12.50 -16.22 -40.49
C ALA A 346 -13.08 -17.61 -40.73
N VAL A 347 -14.41 -17.75 -40.78
CA VAL A 347 -15.08 -19.02 -41.10
C VAL A 347 -14.73 -19.49 -42.52
N GLU A 348 -14.82 -18.61 -43.52
CA GLU A 348 -14.40 -18.91 -44.90
C GLU A 348 -12.92 -19.33 -44.96
N GLN A 349 -12.04 -18.76 -44.13
CA GLN A 349 -10.65 -19.19 -44.06
C GLN A 349 -10.50 -20.59 -43.43
N ILE A 350 -11.23 -20.90 -42.35
CA ILE A 350 -11.24 -22.25 -41.72
C ILE A 350 -11.70 -23.30 -42.73
N GLU A 351 -12.82 -23.06 -43.41
CA GLU A 351 -13.37 -23.95 -44.44
C GLU A 351 -12.34 -24.23 -45.55
N ASN A 352 -11.72 -23.18 -46.09
CA ASN A 352 -10.73 -23.29 -47.15
C ASN A 352 -9.45 -24.01 -46.70
N GLU A 353 -8.98 -23.78 -45.47
CA GLU A 353 -7.79 -24.45 -44.93
C GLU A 353 -8.05 -25.95 -44.68
N ILE A 354 -9.17 -26.32 -44.04
CA ILE A 354 -9.59 -27.73 -43.87
C ILE A 354 -9.72 -28.42 -45.24
N GLN A 355 -10.44 -27.80 -46.18
CA GLN A 355 -10.63 -28.36 -47.51
C GLN A 355 -9.30 -28.53 -48.26
N THR A 356 -8.35 -27.60 -48.09
CA THR A 356 -7.02 -27.68 -48.70
C THR A 356 -6.19 -28.82 -48.11
N LEU A 357 -6.13 -28.94 -46.79
CA LEU A 357 -5.38 -29.99 -46.10
C LEU A 357 -5.91 -31.38 -46.47
N LEU A 358 -7.23 -31.57 -46.44
CA LEU A 358 -7.84 -32.86 -46.79
C LEU A 358 -7.65 -33.20 -48.28
N ASN A 359 -7.80 -32.25 -49.21
CA ASN A 359 -7.52 -32.50 -50.63
C ASN A 359 -6.05 -32.86 -50.87
N GLN A 360 -5.10 -32.20 -50.18
CA GLN A 360 -3.68 -32.55 -50.23
C GLN A 360 -3.43 -33.98 -49.71
N LEU A 361 -4.13 -34.41 -48.66
CA LEU A 361 -4.08 -35.81 -48.22
C LEU A 361 -4.60 -36.76 -49.31
N LEU A 362 -5.71 -36.47 -49.99
CA LEU A 362 -6.24 -37.34 -51.05
C LEU A 362 -5.32 -37.42 -52.28
N ASP A 363 -4.66 -36.32 -52.64
CA ASP A 363 -3.63 -36.32 -53.69
C ASP A 363 -2.38 -37.12 -53.26
N ASN A 364 -1.93 -36.98 -52.01
CA ASN A 364 -0.84 -37.80 -51.47
C ASN A 364 -1.21 -39.30 -51.43
N VAL A 365 -2.45 -39.64 -51.10
CA VAL A 365 -2.99 -41.01 -51.17
C VAL A 365 -2.96 -41.53 -52.59
N ARG A 366 -3.38 -40.74 -53.59
CA ARG A 366 -3.29 -41.12 -55.01
C ARG A 366 -1.83 -41.39 -55.41
N THR A 367 -0.90 -40.48 -55.10
CA THR A 367 0.53 -40.67 -55.40
C THR A 367 1.11 -41.89 -54.69
N ALA A 368 0.77 -42.15 -53.42
CA ALA A 368 1.23 -43.35 -52.71
C ALA A 368 0.65 -44.66 -53.29
N VAL A 369 -0.55 -44.63 -53.87
CA VAL A 369 -1.11 -45.76 -54.62
C VAL A 369 -0.35 -45.96 -55.94
N GLU A 370 -0.11 -44.89 -56.71
CA GLU A 370 0.65 -44.93 -57.97
C GLU A 370 2.09 -45.46 -57.75
N GLU A 371 2.81 -44.92 -56.76
CA GLU A 371 4.16 -45.39 -56.38
C GLU A 371 4.13 -46.82 -55.83
N GLY A 372 3.10 -47.20 -55.07
CA GLY A 372 2.89 -48.56 -54.56
C GLY A 372 2.61 -49.58 -55.66
N ILE A 373 1.87 -49.19 -56.72
CA ILE A 373 1.66 -50.01 -57.92
C ILE A 373 2.99 -50.25 -58.63
N LEU A 374 3.80 -49.20 -58.85
CA LEU A 374 5.13 -49.34 -59.46
C LEU A 374 6.08 -50.21 -58.62
N ALA A 375 5.95 -50.18 -57.29
CA ALA A 375 6.69 -51.03 -56.35
C ALA A 375 6.16 -52.48 -56.24
N THR A 376 5.03 -52.82 -56.88
CA THR A 376 4.47 -54.18 -56.91
C THR A 376 5.52 -55.16 -57.40
N SER A 377 5.76 -56.22 -56.63
CA SER A 377 6.65 -57.31 -57.05
C SER A 377 5.97 -58.09 -58.17
N VAL A 378 6.70 -58.25 -59.27
CA VAL A 378 6.29 -59.00 -60.46
C VAL A 378 7.23 -60.16 -60.64
N LYS A 379 6.66 -61.36 -60.76
CA LYS A 379 7.38 -62.57 -61.12
C LYS A 379 6.67 -63.29 -62.27
N VAL A 380 7.42 -63.67 -63.30
CA VAL A 380 6.91 -64.42 -64.45
C VAL A 380 7.75 -65.67 -64.65
N ASP A 381 7.17 -66.83 -64.37
CA ASP A 381 7.79 -68.14 -64.62
C ASP A 381 7.31 -68.71 -65.96
N LEU A 382 8.21 -69.30 -66.76
CA LEU A 382 7.84 -70.03 -67.97
C LEU A 382 8.84 -71.12 -68.36
N SER A 383 8.36 -72.16 -69.04
CA SER A 383 9.21 -73.11 -69.76
C SER A 383 9.26 -72.77 -71.26
N VAL A 384 10.45 -72.52 -71.78
CA VAL A 384 10.68 -72.38 -73.22
C VAL A 384 10.76 -73.76 -73.87
N VAL A 385 9.95 -74.00 -74.90
CA VAL A 385 9.90 -75.28 -75.63
C VAL A 385 10.09 -75.11 -77.13
N ALA A 386 10.72 -76.09 -77.79
CA ALA A 386 10.78 -76.16 -79.26
C ALA A 386 10.47 -77.58 -79.73
N LEU A 387 9.52 -77.72 -80.66
CA LEU A 387 9.06 -79.03 -81.18
C LEU A 387 8.72 -80.04 -80.06
N VAL A 388 8.08 -79.54 -78.99
CA VAL A 388 7.67 -80.32 -77.79
C VAL A 388 8.85 -80.78 -76.89
N LEU A 389 10.07 -80.28 -77.10
CA LEU A 389 11.21 -80.49 -76.20
C LEU A 389 11.41 -79.27 -75.27
N PRO A 390 11.61 -79.46 -73.96
CA PRO A 390 12.00 -78.37 -73.05
C PRO A 390 13.43 -77.91 -73.36
N LEU A 391 13.63 -76.60 -73.32
CA LEU A 391 14.88 -75.94 -73.71
C LEU A 391 15.55 -75.18 -72.57
N ALA A 392 14.75 -74.40 -71.85
CA ALA A 392 15.14 -73.66 -70.66
C ALA A 392 13.89 -73.39 -69.83
N ASP A 393 14.04 -73.36 -68.51
CA ASP A 393 13.11 -72.68 -67.63
C ASP A 393 13.65 -71.26 -67.40
N VAL A 394 12.75 -70.28 -67.41
CA VAL A 394 13.07 -68.85 -67.32
C VAL A 394 12.18 -68.23 -66.27
N THR A 395 12.78 -67.45 -65.38
CA THR A 395 12.09 -66.64 -64.39
C THR A 395 12.48 -65.18 -64.62
N LEU A 396 11.48 -64.31 -64.75
CA LEU A 396 11.65 -62.86 -64.78
C LEU A 396 11.21 -62.33 -63.41
N GLU A 397 12.08 -61.66 -62.65
CA GLU A 397 11.77 -61.14 -61.31
C GLU A 397 12.14 -59.65 -61.20
N GLY A 398 11.31 -58.87 -60.51
CA GLY A 398 11.56 -57.44 -60.25
C GLY A 398 10.33 -56.74 -59.70
N THR A 399 10.36 -55.41 -59.71
CA THR A 399 9.18 -54.55 -59.50
C THR A 399 8.52 -54.18 -60.84
N LEU A 400 7.25 -53.78 -60.83
CA LEU A 400 6.57 -53.31 -62.04
C LEU A 400 7.32 -52.15 -62.71
N GLY A 401 7.86 -51.22 -61.92
CA GLY A 401 8.74 -50.15 -62.40
C GLY A 401 9.99 -50.66 -63.12
N GLU A 402 10.68 -51.66 -62.57
CA GLU A 402 11.85 -52.29 -63.22
C GLU A 402 11.48 -53.07 -64.48
N PHE A 403 10.26 -53.66 -64.56
CA PHE A 403 9.76 -54.24 -65.80
C PHE A 403 9.53 -53.15 -66.86
N LEU A 404 8.90 -52.04 -66.51
CA LEU A 404 8.64 -50.89 -67.40
C LEU A 404 9.94 -50.27 -67.94
N ASP A 405 10.93 -50.05 -67.08
CA ASP A 405 12.26 -49.54 -67.44
C ASP A 405 13.12 -50.59 -68.20
N GLY A 406 12.70 -51.86 -68.23
CA GLY A 406 13.44 -52.95 -68.87
C GLY A 406 14.71 -53.36 -68.12
N THR A 407 14.73 -53.14 -66.80
CA THR A 407 15.86 -53.40 -65.89
C THR A 407 15.64 -54.60 -64.96
N ALA A 408 14.44 -55.20 -64.97
CA ALA A 408 14.11 -56.41 -64.20
C ALA A 408 15.08 -57.58 -64.46
N GLU A 409 15.26 -58.43 -63.45
CA GLU A 409 16.20 -59.56 -63.49
C GLU A 409 15.64 -60.73 -64.32
N ILE A 410 16.54 -61.43 -65.02
CA ILE A 410 16.22 -62.59 -65.87
C ILE A 410 17.13 -63.75 -65.46
N ASP A 411 16.58 -64.74 -64.75
CA ASP A 411 17.25 -66.02 -64.53
C ASP A 411 16.84 -67.04 -65.62
N VAL A 412 17.80 -67.85 -66.05
CA VAL A 412 17.64 -68.81 -67.15
C VAL A 412 18.36 -70.11 -66.82
N THR A 413 17.59 -71.13 -66.45
CA THR A 413 18.09 -72.49 -66.26
C THR A 413 18.02 -73.27 -67.57
N LEU A 414 19.17 -73.44 -68.24
CA LEU A 414 19.26 -74.19 -69.49
C LEU A 414 19.04 -75.71 -69.27
N LEU A 415 18.03 -76.26 -69.97
CA LEU A 415 17.75 -77.69 -70.04
C LEU A 415 18.28 -78.33 -71.34
N GLY A 416 18.72 -77.50 -72.31
CA GLY A 416 19.20 -77.92 -73.62
C GLY A 416 20.29 -77.01 -74.21
N SER A 417 20.62 -77.25 -75.49
CA SER A 417 21.78 -76.67 -76.18
C SER A 417 21.51 -75.29 -76.80
N ILE A 418 21.13 -74.29 -76.00
CA ILE A 418 20.84 -72.92 -76.46
C ILE A 418 21.97 -71.94 -76.11
N ASN A 419 22.12 -70.90 -76.94
CA ASN A 419 22.96 -69.75 -76.62
C ASN A 419 22.20 -68.81 -75.67
N LEU A 420 22.61 -68.83 -74.40
CA LEU A 420 22.05 -68.03 -73.32
C LEU A 420 21.95 -66.53 -73.67
N GLY A 421 23.02 -65.93 -74.23
CA GLY A 421 23.04 -64.51 -74.55
C GLY A 421 21.92 -64.10 -75.50
N SER A 422 21.70 -64.85 -76.59
CA SER A 422 20.63 -64.55 -77.55
C SER A 422 19.21 -64.78 -77.00
N LEU A 423 19.04 -65.58 -75.93
CA LEU A 423 17.77 -65.74 -75.24
C LEU A 423 17.53 -64.58 -74.27
N THR A 424 18.53 -64.23 -73.46
CA THR A 424 18.48 -63.08 -72.54
C THR A 424 18.29 -61.76 -73.30
N ASP A 425 19.00 -61.53 -74.41
CA ASP A 425 18.84 -60.35 -75.27
C ASP A 425 17.41 -60.24 -75.83
N ALA A 426 16.79 -61.37 -76.19
CA ALA A 426 15.42 -61.41 -76.68
C ALA A 426 14.40 -61.11 -75.57
N LEU A 427 14.59 -61.67 -74.37
CA LEU A 427 13.71 -61.43 -73.22
C LEU A 427 13.84 -60.00 -72.69
N ASN A 428 15.06 -59.45 -72.60
CA ASN A 428 15.29 -58.02 -72.28
C ASN A 428 14.53 -57.10 -73.24
N SER A 429 14.43 -57.45 -74.53
CA SER A 429 13.68 -56.68 -75.52
C SER A 429 12.15 -56.73 -75.34
N VAL A 430 11.61 -57.58 -74.46
CA VAL A 430 10.16 -57.67 -74.19
C VAL A 430 9.77 -57.25 -72.77
N LEU A 431 10.73 -57.10 -71.82
CA LEU A 431 10.46 -56.70 -70.43
C LEU A 431 9.53 -55.47 -70.34
N GLY A 432 9.88 -54.34 -70.99
CA GLY A 432 9.05 -53.13 -71.00
C GLY A 432 7.69 -53.30 -71.67
N THR A 433 7.53 -54.28 -72.57
CA THR A 433 6.22 -54.60 -73.19
C THR A 433 5.37 -55.48 -72.27
N VAL A 434 6.00 -56.36 -71.49
CA VAL A 434 5.32 -57.10 -70.41
C VAL A 434 4.92 -56.12 -69.29
N GLY A 435 5.82 -55.22 -68.88
CA GLY A 435 5.55 -54.15 -67.91
C GLY A 435 4.32 -53.32 -68.29
N THR A 436 4.32 -52.72 -69.50
CA THR A 436 3.17 -51.91 -69.98
C THR A 436 1.87 -52.71 -70.16
N THR A 437 1.96 -54.04 -70.31
CA THR A 437 0.76 -54.91 -70.37
C THR A 437 0.22 -55.22 -68.97
N LEU A 438 1.11 -55.37 -67.98
CA LEU A 438 0.74 -55.56 -66.57
C LEU A 438 0.22 -54.26 -65.96
N GLU A 439 0.89 -53.13 -66.19
CA GLU A 439 0.48 -51.76 -65.82
C GLU A 439 -0.95 -51.49 -66.32
N GLY A 440 -1.20 -51.56 -67.64
CA GLY A 440 -2.53 -51.33 -68.19
C GLY A 440 -3.61 -52.34 -67.76
N ALA A 441 -3.23 -53.51 -67.22
CA ALA A 441 -4.17 -54.44 -66.60
C ALA A 441 -4.47 -54.05 -65.15
N ILE A 442 -3.45 -53.68 -64.37
CA ILE A 442 -3.55 -53.22 -62.99
C ILE A 442 -4.35 -51.92 -62.92
N ASP A 443 -3.98 -50.89 -63.68
CA ASP A 443 -4.72 -49.63 -63.79
C ASP A 443 -6.20 -49.87 -64.14
N GLY A 444 -6.45 -50.82 -65.05
CA GLY A 444 -7.78 -51.24 -65.48
C GLY A 444 -8.70 -51.77 -64.37
N VAL A 445 -8.16 -52.18 -63.21
CA VAL A 445 -8.94 -52.51 -62.01
C VAL A 445 -8.73 -51.56 -60.85
N VAL A 446 -7.56 -50.92 -60.73
CA VAL A 446 -7.24 -50.03 -59.61
C VAL A 446 -7.83 -48.65 -59.81
N ASP A 447 -7.70 -48.02 -60.98
CA ASP A 447 -8.25 -46.68 -61.24
C ASP A 447 -9.76 -46.57 -60.94
N PRO A 448 -10.63 -47.54 -61.34
CA PRO A 448 -12.04 -47.47 -61.00
C PRO A 448 -12.32 -47.56 -59.49
N VAL A 449 -11.51 -48.31 -58.75
CA VAL A 449 -11.66 -48.45 -57.29
C VAL A 449 -11.11 -47.24 -56.56
N LEU A 450 -9.90 -46.79 -56.91
CA LEU A 450 -9.26 -45.60 -56.35
C LEU A 450 -10.14 -44.37 -56.54
N ASN A 451 -10.53 -44.06 -57.78
CA ASN A 451 -11.35 -42.89 -58.05
C ASN A 451 -12.73 -42.99 -57.41
N ASN A 452 -13.38 -44.16 -57.40
CA ASN A 452 -14.67 -44.28 -56.71
C ASN A 452 -14.57 -44.06 -55.19
N ILE A 453 -13.53 -44.59 -54.53
CA ILE A 453 -13.36 -44.37 -53.08
C ILE A 453 -13.02 -42.91 -52.80
N LEU A 454 -12.10 -42.30 -53.54
CA LEU A 454 -11.74 -40.89 -53.33
C LEU A 454 -12.91 -39.94 -53.63
N ASP A 455 -13.70 -40.18 -54.67
CA ASP A 455 -14.93 -39.41 -54.96
C ASP A 455 -15.97 -39.57 -53.83
N ASN A 456 -16.12 -40.78 -53.26
CA ASN A 456 -17.00 -41.02 -52.12
C ASN A 456 -16.49 -40.31 -50.85
N VAL A 457 -15.18 -40.26 -50.62
CA VAL A 457 -14.57 -39.51 -49.51
C VAL A 457 -14.80 -38.00 -49.66
N VAL A 458 -14.60 -37.45 -50.86
CA VAL A 458 -14.86 -36.02 -51.12
C VAL A 458 -16.34 -35.67 -50.85
N SER A 459 -17.26 -36.52 -51.29
CA SER A 459 -18.70 -36.25 -51.21
C SER A 459 -19.38 -36.67 -49.91
N GLY A 460 -18.85 -37.68 -49.21
CA GLY A 460 -19.38 -38.24 -47.97
C GLY A 460 -18.65 -37.80 -46.70
N THR A 461 -17.41 -37.32 -46.82
CA THR A 461 -16.58 -36.92 -45.67
C THR A 461 -16.17 -35.44 -45.77
N VAL A 462 -15.43 -35.05 -46.82
CA VAL A 462 -14.84 -33.70 -46.91
C VAL A 462 -15.91 -32.62 -47.04
N ALA A 463 -16.88 -32.79 -47.95
CA ALA A 463 -17.92 -31.79 -48.16
C ALA A 463 -18.90 -31.65 -46.96
N PRO A 464 -19.38 -32.74 -46.32
CA PRO A 464 -20.17 -32.63 -45.09
C PRO A 464 -19.40 -32.01 -43.92
N LEU A 465 -18.13 -32.37 -43.74
CA LEU A 465 -17.27 -31.81 -42.68
C LEU A 465 -17.11 -30.30 -42.84
N VAL A 466 -16.62 -29.85 -44.00
CA VAL A 466 -16.37 -28.43 -44.27
C VAL A 466 -17.66 -27.61 -44.19
N GLY A 467 -18.75 -28.07 -44.83
CA GLY A 467 -20.02 -27.34 -44.83
C GLY A 467 -20.71 -27.30 -43.46
N GLY A 468 -20.67 -28.40 -42.70
CA GLY A 468 -21.26 -28.44 -41.35
C GLY A 468 -20.50 -27.60 -40.34
N LEU A 469 -19.17 -27.53 -40.46
CA LEU A 469 -18.34 -26.59 -39.71
C LEU A 469 -18.62 -25.14 -40.10
N GLY A 470 -18.77 -24.84 -41.39
CA GLY A 470 -19.16 -23.52 -41.89
C GLY A 470 -20.50 -23.05 -41.34
N ASP A 471 -21.53 -23.90 -41.42
CA ASP A 471 -22.87 -23.63 -40.88
C ASP A 471 -22.83 -23.41 -39.35
N LEU A 472 -22.04 -24.21 -38.60
CA LEU A 472 -21.90 -24.05 -37.14
C LEU A 472 -21.22 -22.74 -36.74
N LEU A 473 -20.06 -22.45 -37.35
CA LEU A 473 -19.18 -21.36 -36.91
C LEU A 473 -19.62 -20.00 -37.45
N SER A 474 -20.45 -19.97 -38.52
CA SER A 474 -21.03 -18.74 -39.05
C SER A 474 -22.31 -18.30 -38.32
N ASP A 475 -22.99 -19.20 -37.61
CA ASP A 475 -24.19 -18.87 -36.85
C ASP A 475 -23.85 -18.27 -35.48
N ALA A 476 -23.96 -16.94 -35.43
CA ALA A 476 -23.72 -16.15 -34.22
C ALA A 476 -24.78 -16.34 -33.12
N ASP A 477 -25.90 -17.02 -33.42
CA ASP A 477 -26.85 -17.47 -32.40
C ASP A 477 -26.39 -18.79 -31.75
N ILE A 478 -25.54 -19.60 -32.41
CA ILE A 478 -24.95 -20.82 -31.83
C ILE A 478 -23.68 -20.50 -31.04
N LEU A 479 -22.68 -19.87 -31.66
CA LEU A 479 -21.42 -19.52 -31.02
C LEU A 479 -20.90 -18.17 -31.52
N ARG A 480 -20.68 -17.23 -30.59
CA ARG A 480 -20.04 -15.94 -30.87
C ARG A 480 -18.92 -15.65 -29.88
N ILE A 481 -17.73 -15.38 -30.41
CA ILE A 481 -16.52 -15.11 -29.64
C ILE A 481 -16.07 -13.68 -29.96
N THR A 482 -16.33 -12.73 -29.07
CA THR A 482 -16.06 -11.30 -29.28
C THR A 482 -14.83 -10.85 -28.51
N LEU A 483 -13.82 -10.33 -29.23
CA LEU A 483 -12.64 -9.70 -28.65
C LEU A 483 -12.93 -8.23 -28.33
N ASN A 484 -12.46 -7.77 -27.17
CA ASN A 484 -12.45 -6.36 -26.76
C ASN A 484 -13.87 -5.76 -26.75
N ASP A 485 -14.73 -6.26 -25.86
CA ASP A 485 -16.10 -5.75 -25.67
C ASP A 485 -16.06 -4.37 -24.98
N GLN A 486 -16.75 -3.39 -25.56
CA GLN A 486 -16.68 -1.94 -25.24
C GLN A 486 -18.06 -1.31 -25.10
N PRO A 487 -18.18 -0.28 -24.26
CA PRO A 487 -18.99 -0.34 -23.05
C PRO A 487 -20.49 -0.39 -23.32
N ASN A 488 -21.19 -1.16 -22.49
CA ASN A 488 -22.60 -0.90 -22.22
C ASN A 488 -22.71 0.14 -21.09
N PRO A 489 -23.19 1.37 -21.33
CA PRO A 489 -23.49 2.31 -20.25
C PRO A 489 -24.68 1.78 -19.44
N GLN A 490 -24.39 1.00 -18.40
CA GLN A 490 -25.38 0.47 -17.48
C GLN A 490 -25.98 1.62 -16.68
N VAL A 491 -27.19 2.05 -17.04
CA VAL A 491 -27.99 2.92 -16.18
C VAL A 491 -28.26 2.15 -14.88
N ALA A 492 -27.75 2.67 -13.76
CA ALA A 492 -27.84 2.03 -12.45
C ALA A 492 -29.29 1.62 -12.14
N GLY A 493 -29.51 0.32 -11.95
CA GLY A 493 -30.81 -0.25 -11.59
C GLY A 493 -31.53 -1.10 -12.65
N SER A 494 -30.93 -1.35 -13.83
CA SER A 494 -31.57 -2.17 -14.87
C SER A 494 -30.72 -3.36 -15.33
N LEU A 495 -30.93 -4.53 -14.71
CA LEU A 495 -30.42 -5.82 -15.18
C LEU A 495 -31.17 -6.27 -16.47
N VAL A 496 -30.95 -5.58 -17.59
CA VAL A 496 -31.58 -5.92 -18.88
C VAL A 496 -30.87 -7.09 -19.53
N ARG A 497 -31.55 -8.24 -19.53
CA ARG A 497 -31.16 -9.51 -20.15
C ARG A 497 -31.59 -9.62 -21.62
N ASP A 498 -31.60 -8.52 -22.36
CA ASP A 498 -31.83 -8.58 -23.81
C ASP A 498 -30.47 -8.63 -24.52
N ASN A 499 -30.22 -9.78 -25.15
CA ASN A 499 -29.20 -9.96 -26.18
C ASN A 499 -29.57 -9.14 -27.45
N ALA A 500 -28.68 -9.16 -28.43
CA ALA A 500 -28.86 -8.62 -29.79
C ALA A 500 -29.00 -7.09 -29.97
N ALA A 501 -29.12 -6.26 -28.91
CA ALA A 501 -29.28 -4.80 -29.08
C ALA A 501 -28.50 -3.93 -28.06
N ARG A 502 -27.17 -4.06 -28.01
CA ARG A 502 -26.28 -3.09 -27.32
C ARG A 502 -25.53 -2.25 -28.37
N PRO A 503 -25.72 -0.91 -28.40
CA PRO A 503 -25.23 -0.08 -29.49
C PRO A 503 -23.72 0.17 -29.39
N ASN A 504 -22.99 -0.54 -30.25
CA ASN A 504 -21.68 -0.14 -30.72
C ASN A 504 -21.73 1.27 -31.37
N GLN A 505 -20.63 2.02 -31.22
CA GLN A 505 -20.41 3.44 -31.57
C GLN A 505 -20.84 4.51 -30.54
N ALA A 506 -19.98 4.72 -29.53
CA ALA A 506 -19.50 6.06 -29.21
C ALA A 506 -18.15 6.02 -28.47
N THR A 507 -17.03 6.27 -29.17
CA THR A 507 -15.79 6.80 -28.55
C THR A 507 -15.92 8.30 -28.27
N GLY A 508 -17.12 8.73 -27.86
CA GLY A 508 -17.38 10.08 -27.40
C GLY A 508 -16.88 10.24 -25.96
N PRO A 509 -16.56 11.47 -25.52
CA PRO A 509 -16.26 11.72 -24.11
C PRO A 509 -17.46 11.31 -23.26
N ILE A 510 -17.19 10.55 -22.21
CA ILE A 510 -18.17 10.16 -21.20
C ILE A 510 -18.64 11.43 -20.47
N THR A 511 -19.94 11.69 -20.40
CA THR A 511 -20.44 13.05 -20.03
C THR A 511 -20.97 13.17 -18.62
N ASN A 512 -21.19 12.07 -17.90
CA ASN A 512 -21.75 12.09 -16.55
C ASN A 512 -20.85 11.33 -15.55
N PRO A 513 -20.85 11.75 -14.26
CA PRO A 513 -20.12 11.05 -13.21
C PRO A 513 -20.75 9.72 -12.78
N ASP A 514 -21.97 9.41 -13.22
CA ASP A 514 -22.63 8.10 -13.02
C ASP A 514 -22.33 7.09 -14.14
N GLU A 515 -21.64 7.53 -15.20
CA GLU A 515 -21.52 6.78 -16.46
C GLU A 515 -20.31 5.85 -16.42
N GLN A 516 -20.56 4.60 -16.04
CA GLN A 516 -19.55 3.54 -15.92
C GLN A 516 -19.00 3.13 -17.30
N PHE A 517 -17.68 2.96 -17.36
CA PHE A 517 -16.98 2.35 -18.49
C PHE A 517 -16.61 0.92 -18.13
N THR A 518 -17.05 -0.06 -18.93
CA THR A 518 -16.69 -1.48 -18.79
C THR A 518 -15.93 -1.93 -20.02
N VAL A 519 -14.85 -2.67 -19.79
CA VAL A 519 -14.08 -3.38 -20.80
C VAL A 519 -14.06 -4.87 -20.49
N SER A 520 -14.00 -5.72 -21.51
CA SER A 520 -13.77 -7.16 -21.33
C SER A 520 -12.92 -7.70 -22.48
N ALA A 521 -11.91 -8.51 -22.17
CA ALA A 521 -10.92 -8.94 -23.16
C ALA A 521 -11.48 -9.93 -24.17
N LEU A 522 -12.20 -10.94 -23.70
CA LEU A 522 -12.85 -11.95 -24.53
C LEU A 522 -14.23 -12.24 -23.96
N ARG A 523 -15.26 -12.23 -24.80
CA ARG A 523 -16.62 -12.57 -24.40
C ARG A 523 -17.16 -13.68 -25.28
N ILE A 524 -17.63 -14.73 -24.63
CA ILE A 524 -18.14 -15.94 -25.28
C ILE A 524 -19.64 -16.00 -25.05
N ASN A 525 -20.39 -16.13 -26.13
CA ASN A 525 -21.83 -16.24 -26.11
C ASN A 525 -22.23 -17.51 -26.87
N VAL A 526 -23.05 -18.36 -26.25
CA VAL A 526 -23.42 -19.69 -26.76
C VAL A 526 -24.93 -19.86 -26.67
N LEU A 527 -25.57 -20.33 -27.74
CA LEU A 527 -27.01 -20.57 -27.88
C LEU A 527 -27.86 -19.37 -27.39
N ASP A 528 -27.73 -18.25 -28.09
CA ASP A 528 -28.29 -16.92 -27.76
C ASP A 528 -28.18 -16.59 -26.26
N GLY A 529 -26.93 -16.60 -25.77
CA GLY A 529 -26.59 -16.28 -24.38
C GLY A 529 -27.12 -17.27 -23.33
N LEU A 530 -27.44 -18.51 -23.70
CA LEU A 530 -27.61 -19.63 -22.77
C LEU A 530 -26.37 -19.81 -21.88
N VAL A 531 -25.18 -19.57 -22.46
CA VAL A 531 -23.98 -19.12 -21.74
C VAL A 531 -23.56 -17.77 -22.30
N ASP A 532 -23.29 -16.81 -21.43
CA ASP A 532 -22.76 -15.48 -21.77
C ASP A 532 -21.69 -15.14 -20.73
N LEU A 533 -20.42 -15.25 -21.12
CA LEU A 533 -19.28 -15.20 -20.21
C LEU A 533 -18.22 -14.22 -20.74
N PRO A 534 -18.10 -13.02 -20.13
CA PRO A 534 -16.97 -12.15 -20.35
C PRO A 534 -15.81 -12.56 -19.43
N LEU A 535 -14.66 -12.69 -20.03
CA LEU A 535 -13.39 -13.07 -19.42
C LEU A 535 -12.52 -11.83 -19.26
N ALA A 536 -11.86 -11.72 -18.10
CA ALA A 536 -11.13 -10.54 -17.66
C ALA A 536 -11.92 -9.25 -17.88
N ARG A 537 -12.80 -8.92 -16.92
CA ARG A 537 -13.62 -7.72 -16.95
C ARG A 537 -12.99 -6.65 -16.05
N ALA A 538 -12.81 -5.45 -16.60
CA ALA A 538 -12.42 -4.27 -15.83
C ALA A 538 -13.46 -3.17 -16.01
N THR A 539 -13.90 -2.56 -14.91
CA THR A 539 -14.93 -1.53 -14.88
C THR A 539 -14.43 -0.33 -14.10
N VAL A 540 -14.55 0.87 -14.65
CA VAL A 540 -14.15 2.12 -14.01
C VAL A 540 -15.21 3.20 -14.16
N ASN A 541 -15.36 4.00 -13.12
CA ASN A 541 -16.14 5.22 -13.10
C ASN A 541 -15.42 6.28 -12.27
N ALA A 542 -15.42 7.52 -12.73
CA ALA A 542 -14.79 8.63 -12.00
C ALA A 542 -15.42 9.96 -12.42
N ASP A 543 -15.62 10.86 -11.46
CA ASP A 543 -16.19 12.18 -11.71
C ASP A 543 -15.12 13.13 -12.27
N ALA A 544 -15.22 13.42 -13.57
CA ALA A 544 -14.35 14.38 -14.25
C ALA A 544 -14.45 15.82 -13.71
N SER A 545 -15.53 16.16 -13.01
CA SER A 545 -15.72 17.46 -12.37
C SER A 545 -15.19 17.53 -10.93
N TRP A 546 -14.69 16.42 -10.37
CA TRP A 546 -14.13 16.39 -9.02
C TRP A 546 -12.85 17.21 -8.92
N THR A 547 -12.85 18.18 -7.99
CA THR A 547 -11.77 19.17 -7.81
C THR A 547 -10.96 18.97 -6.53
N GLY A 548 -11.14 17.84 -5.84
CA GLY A 548 -10.39 17.48 -4.65
C GLY A 548 -10.96 18.01 -3.33
N ILE A 549 -10.42 17.49 -2.23
CA ILE A 549 -10.53 18.14 -0.92
C ILE A 549 -9.50 19.28 -0.89
N VAL A 550 -9.99 20.53 -0.85
CA VAL A 550 -9.13 21.72 -0.78
C VAL A 550 -8.58 21.90 0.63
N ASP A 551 -7.25 21.98 0.76
CA ASP A 551 -6.58 22.36 2.01
C ASP A 551 -7.09 23.75 2.46
N PRO A 552 -7.54 23.91 3.72
CA PRO A 552 -8.00 25.22 4.19
C PRO A 552 -6.83 26.21 4.19
N THR A 553 -7.12 27.48 3.92
CA THR A 553 -6.17 28.59 4.08
C THR A 553 -6.78 29.65 4.97
N ILE A 554 -5.96 30.40 5.71
CA ILE A 554 -6.40 31.52 6.55
C ILE A 554 -5.70 32.79 6.07
N ALA A 555 -6.46 33.88 5.90
CA ALA A 555 -5.87 35.18 5.57
C ALA A 555 -4.99 35.69 6.73
N PRO A 556 -3.89 36.42 6.45
CA PRO A 556 -3.04 37.00 7.50
C PRO A 556 -3.83 37.90 8.47
N ILE A 557 -3.61 37.71 9.76
CA ILE A 557 -4.21 38.50 10.85
C ILE A 557 -3.16 39.46 11.38
N ALA A 558 -3.55 40.70 11.69
CA ALA A 558 -2.64 41.71 12.22
C ALA A 558 -2.55 41.65 13.76
N ASP A 559 -1.35 41.91 14.29
CA ASP A 559 -1.12 42.08 15.72
C ASP A 559 -1.90 43.27 16.30
N GLN A 560 -2.26 43.18 17.58
CA GLN A 560 -2.89 44.28 18.33
C GLN A 560 -2.03 44.71 19.53
N ASN A 561 -2.07 46.00 19.83
CA ASN A 561 -1.50 46.57 21.06
C ASN A 561 -2.56 47.44 21.74
N ILE A 562 -2.86 47.14 23.01
CA ILE A 562 -3.96 47.73 23.77
C ILE A 562 -3.52 48.02 25.22
N ASP A 563 -4.10 49.04 25.84
CA ASP A 563 -3.92 49.26 27.29
C ASP A 563 -4.85 48.35 28.09
N LEU A 564 -4.40 47.91 29.27
CA LEU A 564 -5.17 47.08 30.19
C LEU A 564 -6.54 47.72 30.52
N GLY A 565 -7.62 46.95 30.36
CA GLY A 565 -8.99 47.42 30.60
C GLY A 565 -9.68 48.12 29.41
N ASN A 566 -8.99 48.34 28.28
CA ASN A 566 -9.62 48.77 27.03
C ASN A 566 -10.01 47.57 26.14
N PRO A 567 -11.12 47.64 25.38
CA PRO A 567 -11.51 46.57 24.47
C PRO A 567 -10.56 46.44 23.28
N ILE A 568 -10.35 45.21 22.80
CA ILE A 568 -9.62 44.94 21.55
C ILE A 568 -10.47 45.36 20.34
N ALA A 569 -9.84 45.52 19.17
CA ALA A 569 -10.57 45.60 17.92
C ALA A 569 -11.09 44.21 17.51
N ASP A 570 -12.33 44.12 17.04
CA ASP A 570 -12.92 42.88 16.54
C ASP A 570 -12.09 42.27 15.40
N VAL A 571 -11.67 41.01 15.55
CA VAL A 571 -10.97 40.25 14.51
C VAL A 571 -11.92 39.23 13.90
N THR A 572 -12.04 39.22 12.57
CA THR A 572 -12.82 38.23 11.81
C THR A 572 -11.91 37.38 10.93
N PRO A 573 -11.34 36.27 11.44
CA PRO A 573 -10.52 35.38 10.63
C PRO A 573 -11.28 34.92 9.37
N GLN A 574 -10.66 35.04 8.20
CA GLN A 574 -11.23 34.61 6.93
C GLN A 574 -10.54 33.31 6.51
N ALA A 575 -11.31 32.25 6.31
CA ALA A 575 -10.82 30.97 5.83
C ALA A 575 -11.43 30.59 4.48
N THR A 576 -10.62 30.00 3.60
CA THR A 576 -11.06 29.47 2.30
C THR A 576 -10.81 27.96 2.28
N PRO A 577 -11.76 27.11 1.84
CA PRO A 577 -13.12 27.45 1.40
C PRO A 577 -14.05 27.88 2.55
N ASP A 578 -15.16 28.55 2.23
CA ASP A 578 -16.17 29.02 3.19
C ASP A 578 -16.78 27.92 4.09
N SER A 579 -16.62 26.64 3.70
CA SER A 579 -17.00 25.47 4.50
C SER A 579 -16.03 25.14 5.66
N ALA A 580 -14.87 25.81 5.73
CA ALA A 580 -13.87 25.56 6.76
C ALA A 580 -14.33 26.07 8.14
N VAL A 581 -14.27 25.20 9.14
CA VAL A 581 -14.62 25.52 10.53
C VAL A 581 -13.43 26.16 11.22
N ILE A 582 -13.62 27.37 11.76
CA ILE A 582 -12.57 28.13 12.46
C ILE A 582 -12.66 27.90 13.97
N SER A 583 -11.49 27.78 14.61
CA SER A 583 -11.31 27.68 16.06
C SER A 583 -10.07 28.48 16.50
N THR A 584 -10.00 28.84 17.79
CA THR A 584 -8.92 29.68 18.34
C THR A 584 -8.43 29.13 19.69
N SER A 585 -7.17 29.38 20.02
CA SER A 585 -6.59 29.05 21.33
C SER A 585 -5.76 30.21 21.90
N ALA A 586 -5.38 30.12 23.18
CA ALA A 586 -4.54 31.10 23.89
C ALA A 586 -5.06 32.55 23.92
N LEU A 587 -6.40 32.75 23.86
CA LEU A 587 -7.01 34.06 24.07
C LEU A 587 -6.71 34.60 25.48
N PRO A 588 -6.37 35.90 25.64
CA PRO A 588 -6.25 36.52 26.96
C PRO A 588 -7.57 36.51 27.72
N LYS A 589 -7.49 36.47 29.05
CA LYS A 589 -8.66 36.50 29.93
C LYS A 589 -9.47 37.79 29.68
N GLY A 590 -10.78 37.63 29.42
CA GLY A 590 -11.68 38.71 29.03
C GLY A 590 -11.85 38.91 27.52
N VAL A 591 -11.12 38.14 26.68
CA VAL A 591 -11.31 38.04 25.23
C VAL A 591 -11.89 36.66 24.87
N THR A 592 -12.84 36.64 23.93
CA THR A 592 -13.61 35.45 23.53
C THR A 592 -13.71 35.33 22.00
N PHE A 593 -13.92 34.12 21.50
CA PHE A 593 -14.25 33.86 20.09
C PHE A 593 -15.69 33.35 20.00
N GLU A 594 -16.59 34.18 19.46
CA GLU A 594 -18.01 33.84 19.27
C GLU A 594 -18.46 34.25 17.86
N ASN A 595 -19.28 33.40 17.22
CA ASN A 595 -19.88 33.65 15.89
C ASN A 595 -18.87 34.06 14.79
N GLY A 596 -17.62 33.59 14.87
CA GLY A 596 -16.56 33.94 13.90
C GLY A 596 -15.80 35.24 14.20
N VAL A 597 -16.04 35.87 15.35
CA VAL A 597 -15.39 37.12 15.78
C VAL A 597 -14.58 36.89 17.06
N ILE A 598 -13.33 37.35 17.11
CA ILE A 598 -12.54 37.47 18.34
C ILE A 598 -12.73 38.89 18.87
N SER A 599 -13.26 39.05 20.08
CA SER A 599 -13.55 40.35 20.70
C SER A 599 -13.56 40.27 22.23
N GLY A 600 -13.51 41.41 22.92
CA GLY A 600 -13.57 41.51 24.38
C GLY A 600 -12.62 42.55 24.96
N THR A 601 -12.43 42.52 26.28
CA THR A 601 -11.57 43.45 27.04
C THR A 601 -10.59 42.64 27.90
N PRO A 602 -9.27 42.73 27.67
CA PRO A 602 -8.30 41.98 28.45
C PRO A 602 -8.26 42.41 29.92
N GLU A 603 -8.28 41.42 30.81
CA GLU A 603 -8.21 41.59 32.27
C GLU A 603 -6.80 41.50 32.83
N GLU A 604 -5.82 41.07 32.02
CA GLU A 604 -4.43 40.81 32.44
C GLU A 604 -3.44 41.38 31.42
N ALA A 605 -2.37 42.05 31.91
CA ALA A 605 -1.30 42.59 31.07
C ALA A 605 -0.31 41.49 30.66
N GLY A 606 0.23 41.57 29.44
CA GLY A 606 1.11 40.54 28.88
C GLY A 606 1.15 40.54 27.35
N ILE A 607 1.89 39.59 26.78
CA ILE A 607 1.93 39.33 25.33
C ILE A 607 1.31 37.95 25.09
N PHE A 608 0.21 37.90 24.35
CA PHE A 608 -0.60 36.71 24.12
C PHE A 608 -0.50 36.28 22.65
N PRO A 609 0.26 35.23 22.30
CA PRO A 609 0.26 34.65 20.96
C PRO A 609 -0.99 33.78 20.78
N ILE A 610 -1.87 34.17 19.87
CA ILE A 610 -3.15 33.51 19.58
C ILE A 610 -2.99 32.70 18.31
N THR A 611 -3.19 31.39 18.41
CA THR A 611 -3.26 30.48 17.27
C THR A 611 -4.72 30.38 16.79
N VAL A 612 -4.94 30.62 15.50
CA VAL A 612 -6.22 30.41 14.81
C VAL A 612 -6.08 29.21 13.88
N THR A 613 -6.99 28.25 13.99
CA THR A 613 -7.00 27.00 13.22
C THR A 613 -8.27 26.89 12.39
N ALA A 614 -8.12 26.67 11.08
CA ALA A 614 -9.22 26.39 10.16
C ALA A 614 -9.17 24.91 9.74
N THR A 615 -10.31 24.22 9.78
CA THR A 615 -10.45 22.80 9.49
C THR A 615 -11.45 22.59 8.36
N ASN A 616 -11.05 21.95 7.27
CA ASN A 616 -11.94 21.55 6.18
C ASN A 616 -11.78 20.04 5.97
N THR A 617 -12.86 19.27 6.14
CA THR A 617 -12.92 17.82 5.84
C THR A 617 -11.71 17.03 6.34
N GLY A 618 -11.33 17.22 7.62
CA GLY A 618 -10.21 16.53 8.26
C GLY A 618 -8.82 17.14 8.06
N ARG A 619 -8.65 18.11 7.15
CA ARG A 619 -7.38 18.82 6.89
C ARG A 619 -7.38 20.18 7.60
N THR A 620 -6.23 20.64 8.06
CA THR A 620 -6.10 21.82 8.93
C THR A 620 -5.01 22.78 8.49
N ALA A 621 -5.26 24.08 8.63
CA ALA A 621 -4.25 25.13 8.54
C ALA A 621 -4.30 26.05 9.76
N THR A 622 -3.16 26.63 10.10
CA THR A 622 -2.98 27.49 11.29
C THR A 622 -2.33 28.81 10.92
N THR A 623 -2.77 29.89 11.55
CA THR A 623 -2.07 31.19 11.52
C THR A 623 -1.99 31.75 12.94
N GLU A 624 -1.01 32.61 13.21
CA GLU A 624 -0.78 33.20 14.53
C GLU A 624 -0.73 34.72 14.45
N PHE A 625 -1.23 35.38 15.48
CA PHE A 625 -1.08 36.82 15.71
C PHE A 625 -0.96 37.08 17.21
N THR A 626 -0.45 38.24 17.59
CA THR A 626 -0.25 38.61 18.98
C THR A 626 -1.22 39.69 19.44
N ILE A 627 -1.68 39.59 20.68
CA ILE A 627 -2.29 40.71 21.41
C ILE A 627 -1.32 41.09 22.54
N THR A 628 -0.78 42.30 22.46
CA THR A 628 0.02 42.92 23.52
C THR A 628 -0.87 43.80 24.37
N VAL A 629 -0.91 43.54 25.68
CA VAL A 629 -1.69 44.28 26.67
C VAL A 629 -0.72 44.97 27.63
N THR A 630 -0.70 46.29 27.63
CA THR A 630 0.22 47.10 28.47
C THR A 630 -0.53 47.68 29.68
N ASP A 631 0.01 47.55 30.89
CA ASP A 631 -0.45 48.32 32.04
C ASP A 631 0.33 49.64 32.12
N ASN A 632 -0.39 50.76 32.00
CA ASN A 632 0.15 52.12 32.04
C ASN A 632 -0.35 52.91 33.28
N SER A 633 -0.78 52.23 34.33
CA SER A 633 -1.19 52.86 35.60
C SER A 633 0.01 53.46 36.37
N THR A 634 -0.19 54.63 36.99
CA THR A 634 0.89 55.35 37.68
C THR A 634 1.13 54.81 39.11
N PRO A 635 2.39 54.56 39.52
CA PRO A 635 2.69 54.00 40.85
C PRO A 635 2.42 54.99 41.99
N VAL A 636 2.02 54.45 43.14
CA VAL A 636 1.74 55.18 44.39
C VAL A 636 3.04 55.64 45.07
N VAL A 637 3.03 56.84 45.65
CA VAL A 637 4.19 57.47 46.30
C VAL A 637 4.10 57.32 47.83
N ALA A 638 5.19 56.85 48.45
CA ALA A 638 5.33 56.78 49.91
C ALA A 638 5.48 58.20 50.52
N PRO A 639 4.90 58.48 51.70
CA PRO A 639 5.03 59.80 52.31
C PRO A 639 6.42 60.03 52.92
N THR A 640 6.81 61.29 53.05
CA THR A 640 7.98 61.75 53.82
C THR A 640 7.54 62.78 54.85
N ILE A 641 8.16 62.80 56.03
CA ILE A 641 7.95 63.77 57.11
C ILE A 641 9.31 64.34 57.53
N GLU A 642 9.40 65.66 57.74
CA GLU A 642 10.62 66.32 58.24
C GLU A 642 10.76 66.20 59.77
N ASP A 643 11.99 66.29 60.26
CA ASP A 643 12.29 66.22 61.71
C ASP A 643 11.78 67.43 62.49
N ILE A 644 11.53 67.23 63.79
CA ILE A 644 10.90 68.21 64.68
C ILE A 644 11.84 68.53 65.86
N ASP A 645 12.02 69.81 66.17
CA ASP A 645 12.85 70.27 67.29
C ASP A 645 12.16 70.09 68.67
N ASP A 646 12.96 69.71 69.67
CA ASP A 646 12.57 69.60 71.08
C ASP A 646 11.97 70.90 71.65
N GLN A 647 11.02 70.75 72.59
CA GLN A 647 10.33 71.87 73.26
C GLN A 647 10.56 71.86 74.77
N SER A 648 10.71 73.04 75.38
CA SER A 648 10.75 73.22 76.85
C SER A 648 9.77 74.33 77.27
N ILE A 649 8.80 74.00 78.11
CA ILE A 649 7.73 74.91 78.56
C ILE A 649 7.56 74.85 80.09
N GLU A 650 7.03 75.93 80.67
CA GLU A 650 6.66 75.97 82.09
C GLU A 650 5.21 75.49 82.29
N LEU A 651 4.95 74.73 83.36
CA LEU A 651 3.67 74.10 83.65
C LEU A 651 2.52 75.12 83.67
N GLY A 652 1.47 74.85 82.89
CA GLY A 652 0.30 75.74 82.76
C GLY A 652 0.45 76.85 81.71
N ASN A 653 1.60 77.02 81.07
CA ASN A 653 1.74 77.85 79.87
C ASN A 653 1.46 77.01 78.60
N PRO A 654 0.85 77.59 77.54
CA PRO A 654 0.67 76.87 76.27
C PRO A 654 2.01 76.58 75.59
N ILE A 655 2.12 75.42 74.93
CA ILE A 655 3.29 75.13 74.09
C ILE A 655 3.32 76.05 72.87
N THR A 656 4.53 76.27 72.34
CA THR A 656 4.67 76.77 70.97
C THR A 656 4.04 75.78 70.01
N THR A 657 3.23 76.26 69.07
CA THR A 657 2.61 75.42 68.05
C THR A 657 3.69 74.77 67.17
N VAL A 658 3.64 73.45 67.02
CA VAL A 658 4.50 72.69 66.11
C VAL A 658 3.69 72.29 64.87
N ASN A 659 4.22 72.58 63.68
CA ASN A 659 3.65 72.19 62.40
C ASN A 659 4.47 71.04 61.80
N THR A 660 3.81 70.01 61.28
CA THR A 660 4.46 68.88 60.60
C THR A 660 4.52 69.13 59.10
N GLU A 661 5.70 69.21 58.52
CA GLU A 661 5.88 69.25 57.06
C GLU A 661 5.87 67.82 56.50
N VAL A 662 4.92 67.53 55.61
CA VAL A 662 4.66 66.17 55.08
C VAL A 662 4.37 66.24 53.60
N THR A 663 5.03 65.39 52.80
CA THR A 663 4.80 65.23 51.37
C THR A 663 4.34 63.81 51.07
N PRO A 664 3.32 63.56 50.23
CA PRO A 664 2.40 64.55 49.66
C PRO A 664 1.41 65.10 50.70
N ASP A 665 0.90 66.31 50.47
CA ASP A 665 -0.07 67.03 51.34
C ASP A 665 -1.39 66.25 51.59
N THR A 666 -1.64 65.17 50.85
CA THR A 666 -2.76 64.25 51.05
C THR A 666 -2.57 63.26 52.20
N ALA A 667 -1.35 63.16 52.75
CA ALA A 667 -1.03 62.24 53.82
C ALA A 667 -1.72 62.62 55.15
N VAL A 668 -2.26 61.61 55.84
CA VAL A 668 -2.91 61.76 57.15
C VAL A 668 -1.85 61.70 58.25
N VAL A 669 -1.80 62.71 59.11
CA VAL A 669 -0.81 62.85 60.20
C VAL A 669 -1.43 62.60 61.57
N THR A 670 -0.73 61.83 62.41
CA THR A 670 -1.11 61.44 63.78
C THR A 670 0.09 61.55 64.72
N ALA A 671 -0.14 61.62 66.03
CA ALA A 671 0.95 61.68 67.03
C ALA A 671 0.56 60.97 68.33
N GLU A 672 1.56 60.34 68.97
CA GLU A 672 1.47 59.63 70.25
C GLU A 672 2.49 60.21 71.26
N GLY A 673 2.29 59.96 72.56
CA GLY A 673 3.21 60.43 73.62
C GLY A 673 3.02 61.87 74.10
N LEU A 674 2.01 62.59 73.60
CA LEU A 674 1.76 64.00 73.95
C LEU A 674 1.44 64.23 75.45
N PRO A 675 1.91 65.35 76.05
CA PRO A 675 1.54 65.74 77.41
C PRO A 675 0.02 65.93 77.61
N ASN A 676 -0.49 65.64 78.80
CA ASN A 676 -1.90 65.87 79.16
C ASN A 676 -2.29 67.35 78.97
N GLY A 677 -3.16 67.62 77.99
CA GLY A 677 -3.59 68.97 77.61
C GLY A 677 -2.98 69.49 76.30
N VAL A 678 -2.13 68.70 75.63
CA VAL A 678 -1.61 68.91 74.27
C VAL A 678 -2.29 67.93 73.30
N THR A 679 -2.59 68.38 72.08
CA THR A 679 -3.28 67.60 71.04
C THR A 679 -2.72 67.89 69.65
N ILE A 680 -2.83 66.93 68.72
CA ILE A 680 -2.58 67.13 67.30
C ILE A 680 -3.89 67.25 66.50
N VAL A 681 -4.00 68.25 65.63
CA VAL A 681 -5.13 68.42 64.71
C VAL A 681 -4.59 68.86 63.35
N GLY A 682 -4.79 68.03 62.31
CA GLY A 682 -4.39 68.37 60.93
C GLY A 682 -2.89 68.65 60.77
N GLY A 683 -2.02 67.85 61.38
CA GLY A 683 -0.56 68.06 61.35
C GLY A 683 -0.05 69.17 62.27
N VAL A 684 -0.90 69.73 63.14
CA VAL A 684 -0.52 70.83 64.04
C VAL A 684 -0.67 70.40 65.50
N ILE A 685 0.45 70.36 66.24
CA ILE A 685 0.50 70.03 67.67
C ILE A 685 0.40 71.32 68.48
N SER A 686 -0.58 71.40 69.37
CA SER A 686 -0.81 72.58 70.23
C SER A 686 -1.60 72.23 71.51
N GLY A 687 -1.50 73.08 72.52
CA GLY A 687 -2.26 72.95 73.77
C GLY A 687 -1.54 73.53 74.98
N THR A 688 -1.95 73.14 76.18
CA THR A 688 -1.37 73.58 77.46
C THR A 688 -1.17 72.37 78.37
N PRO A 689 0.09 71.94 78.63
CA PRO A 689 0.34 70.81 79.52
C PRO A 689 -0.10 71.11 80.95
N THR A 690 -0.71 70.08 81.56
CA THR A 690 -1.32 70.13 82.90
C THR A 690 -0.58 69.27 83.92
N THR A 691 0.55 68.68 83.56
CA THR A 691 1.41 67.88 84.44
C THR A 691 2.86 68.10 84.04
N ALA A 692 3.75 68.32 85.02
CA ALA A 692 5.18 68.46 84.79
C ALA A 692 5.82 67.09 84.51
N GLY A 693 6.93 67.10 83.77
CA GLY A 693 7.61 65.89 83.31
C GLY A 693 8.21 66.06 81.91
N ASN A 694 8.99 65.07 81.46
CA ASN A 694 9.53 65.04 80.11
C ASN A 694 8.77 63.99 79.27
N TYR A 695 8.32 64.37 78.07
CA TYR A 695 7.43 63.58 77.23
C TYR A 695 8.07 63.32 75.86
N ASN A 696 8.31 62.05 75.50
CA ASN A 696 8.77 61.68 74.16
C ASN A 696 7.57 61.51 73.23
N VAL A 697 7.54 62.25 72.13
CA VAL A 697 6.42 62.35 71.18
C VAL A 697 6.84 61.77 69.84
N THR A 698 6.03 60.85 69.29
CA THR A 698 6.25 60.27 67.97
C THR A 698 5.14 60.71 67.01
N VAL A 699 5.50 61.17 65.82
CA VAL A 699 4.57 61.66 64.79
C VAL A 699 4.63 60.75 63.57
N THR A 700 3.48 60.33 63.05
CA THR A 700 3.36 59.40 61.91
C THR A 700 2.47 59.98 60.80
N ALA A 701 2.98 59.98 59.56
CA ALA A 701 2.28 60.35 58.34
C ALA A 701 1.92 59.10 57.50
N THR A 702 0.73 59.07 56.91
CA THR A 702 0.21 57.93 56.11
C THR A 702 -0.39 58.39 54.78
N ASN A 703 0.07 57.86 53.64
CA ASN A 703 -0.51 58.09 52.32
C ASN A 703 -0.78 56.75 51.61
N ASP A 704 -2.02 56.49 51.20
CA ASP A 704 -2.47 55.27 50.50
C ASP A 704 -1.95 53.93 51.10
N GLY A 705 -1.84 53.88 52.43
CA GLY A 705 -1.39 52.70 53.19
C GLY A 705 0.12 52.60 53.44
N LEU A 706 0.92 53.52 52.90
CA LEU A 706 2.36 53.65 53.16
C LEU A 706 2.61 54.72 54.25
N THR A 707 3.63 54.53 55.09
CA THR A 707 3.86 55.34 56.31
C THR A 707 5.29 55.83 56.50
N ALA A 708 5.47 57.01 57.10
CA ALA A 708 6.75 57.55 57.60
C ALA A 708 6.56 58.21 58.98
N ASN A 709 7.63 58.31 59.79
CA ASN A 709 7.58 58.88 61.14
C ASN A 709 8.85 59.65 61.55
N THR A 710 8.72 60.50 62.57
CA THR A 710 9.81 61.19 63.29
C THR A 710 9.45 61.29 64.79
N SER A 711 10.37 61.71 65.67
CA SER A 711 10.14 61.87 67.12
C SER A 711 10.93 63.02 67.74
N PHE A 712 10.37 63.63 68.78
CA PHE A 712 10.94 64.76 69.53
C PHE A 712 10.44 64.78 70.98
N THR A 713 11.04 65.60 71.86
CA THR A 713 10.67 65.69 73.28
C THR A 713 9.96 67.00 73.65
N ILE A 714 9.12 66.95 74.69
CA ILE A 714 8.49 68.11 75.32
C ILE A 714 8.76 68.05 76.83
N GLU A 715 9.62 68.95 77.32
CA GLU A 715 9.90 69.14 78.75
C GLU A 715 8.90 70.14 79.36
N VAL A 716 8.25 69.77 80.47
CA VAL A 716 7.30 70.61 81.20
C VAL A 716 7.79 70.82 82.63
N ARG A 717 8.21 72.06 82.96
CA ARG A 717 8.85 72.42 84.24
C ARG A 717 7.87 73.01 85.26
N ASP A 718 7.90 72.57 86.52
CA ASP A 718 7.20 73.22 87.64
C ASP A 718 8.22 73.97 88.52
N THR A 719 8.14 75.30 88.51
CA THR A 719 9.08 76.19 89.24
C THR A 719 8.62 76.51 90.68
N SER A 720 7.48 75.97 91.12
CA SER A 720 6.79 76.41 92.35
C SER A 720 7.14 75.63 93.62
N ASN A 721 7.82 74.47 93.51
CA ASN A 721 8.19 73.64 94.66
C ASN A 721 9.53 72.89 94.41
N PRO A 722 10.69 73.44 94.81
CA PRO A 722 11.99 72.85 94.53
C PRO A 722 12.29 71.61 95.41
N ILE A 723 12.78 70.56 94.76
CA ILE A 723 13.26 69.32 95.41
C ILE A 723 14.72 69.55 95.87
N PRO A 724 15.15 69.04 97.03
CA PRO A 724 16.56 69.13 97.46
C PRO A 724 17.42 68.08 96.75
N ALA A 725 18.62 68.48 96.30
CA ALA A 725 19.66 67.58 95.80
C ALA A 725 20.05 66.52 96.87
N PRO A 726 20.49 65.33 96.46
CA PRO A 726 20.86 64.28 97.39
C PRO A 726 22.22 64.56 98.05
N THR A 727 22.49 63.89 99.16
CA THR A 727 23.79 63.86 99.84
C THR A 727 24.24 62.42 99.99
N ILE A 728 25.52 62.17 99.72
CA ILE A 728 26.21 60.89 99.94
C ILE A 728 27.00 61.03 101.25
N ASP A 729 26.96 60.04 102.14
CA ASP A 729 27.83 60.00 103.32
C ASP A 729 29.28 59.66 102.90
N PRO A 730 30.33 60.21 103.56
CA PRO A 730 31.72 59.97 103.15
C PRO A 730 32.11 58.49 103.20
N ILE A 731 32.79 58.02 102.14
CA ILE A 731 33.27 56.64 102.00
C ILE A 731 34.79 56.62 102.22
N ASP A 732 35.27 55.74 103.11
CA ASP A 732 36.70 55.56 103.37
C ASP A 732 37.39 54.78 102.23
N ASP A 733 38.69 55.05 102.00
CA ASP A 733 39.52 54.28 101.05
C ASP A 733 39.57 52.78 101.41
N ALA A 734 39.49 51.91 100.41
CA ALA A 734 39.38 50.45 100.57
C ALA A 734 40.50 49.66 99.86
N GLU A 735 40.71 48.41 100.25
CA GLU A 735 41.67 47.50 99.62
C GLU A 735 41.07 46.11 99.38
N GLY A 736 41.50 45.42 98.31
CA GLY A 736 41.17 44.04 97.97
C GLY A 736 42.34 43.27 97.36
N THR A 737 42.15 41.98 97.11
CA THR A 737 43.08 41.10 96.39
C THR A 737 42.37 40.54 95.17
N GLU A 738 43.06 40.37 94.05
CA GLU A 738 42.54 39.63 92.89
C GLU A 738 42.11 38.21 93.31
N GLU A 739 41.01 37.73 92.73
CA GLU A 739 40.40 36.42 92.96
C GLU A 739 39.89 36.17 94.42
N GLU A 740 40.01 37.13 95.34
CA GLU A 740 39.41 37.08 96.69
C GLU A 740 38.21 38.04 96.82
N PRO A 741 37.08 37.63 97.44
CA PRO A 741 35.94 38.52 97.67
C PRO A 741 36.27 39.65 98.65
N ILE A 742 35.78 40.86 98.36
CA ILE A 742 35.95 42.03 99.22
C ILE A 742 34.99 42.01 100.41
N ASP A 743 35.35 42.70 101.50
CA ASP A 743 34.37 43.09 102.50
C ASP A 743 33.42 44.15 101.88
N PRO A 744 32.08 44.00 101.99
CA PRO A 744 31.12 44.96 101.43
C PRO A 744 31.33 46.40 101.89
N ILE A 745 31.22 47.36 100.96
CA ILE A 745 31.33 48.80 101.22
C ILE A 745 29.94 49.44 101.09
N GLU A 746 29.40 49.98 102.17
CA GLU A 746 28.07 50.59 102.23
C GLU A 746 28.08 52.01 101.61
N VAL A 747 27.13 52.28 100.72
CA VAL A 747 26.93 53.57 100.02
C VAL A 747 25.62 54.18 100.49
N VAL A 748 25.68 55.09 101.47
CA VAL A 748 24.49 55.71 102.06
C VAL A 748 24.15 57.03 101.38
N VAL A 749 22.96 57.12 100.80
CA VAL A 749 22.44 58.31 100.10
C VAL A 749 21.14 58.79 100.73
N THR A 750 20.98 60.11 100.85
CA THR A 750 19.76 60.75 101.38
C THR A 750 19.30 61.88 100.45
N PRO A 751 18.01 61.94 100.03
CA PRO A 751 16.97 60.96 100.26
C PRO A 751 17.24 59.63 99.53
N ASP A 752 16.54 58.59 99.98
CA ASP A 752 16.64 57.19 99.52
C ASP A 752 15.97 56.92 98.17
N ASP A 753 15.36 57.94 97.54
CA ASP A 753 14.78 57.91 96.20
C ASP A 753 15.69 58.51 95.11
N ALA A 754 16.94 58.82 95.44
CA ALA A 754 17.94 59.24 94.47
C ALA A 754 18.45 58.04 93.64
N ASP A 755 18.65 58.27 92.35
CA ASP A 755 19.33 57.35 91.44
C ASP A 755 20.83 57.36 91.74
N VAL A 756 21.44 56.20 92.01
CA VAL A 756 22.84 56.08 92.43
C VAL A 756 23.62 55.29 91.40
N ASP A 757 24.59 55.96 90.79
CA ASP A 757 25.53 55.41 89.82
C ASP A 757 26.93 55.32 90.44
N VAL A 758 27.65 54.23 90.18
CA VAL A 758 28.97 53.96 90.77
C VAL A 758 29.94 53.57 89.66
N GLU A 759 30.78 54.51 89.27
CA GLU A 759 31.78 54.32 88.22
C GLU A 759 33.19 54.08 88.79
N GLY A 760 34.04 53.40 88.01
CA GLY A 760 35.46 53.25 88.34
C GLY A 760 35.79 52.13 89.33
N LEU A 761 34.87 51.19 89.56
CA LEU A 761 35.17 49.94 90.26
C LEU A 761 36.17 49.07 89.47
N PRO A 762 36.99 48.23 90.13
CA PRO A 762 37.75 47.18 89.47
C PRO A 762 36.81 46.12 88.86
N ASP A 763 37.18 45.54 87.71
CA ASP A 763 36.40 44.45 87.11
C ASP A 763 36.21 43.30 88.12
N GLY A 764 35.00 42.75 88.21
CA GLY A 764 34.61 41.74 89.20
C GLY A 764 34.04 42.29 90.53
N VAL A 765 34.11 43.61 90.74
CA VAL A 765 33.41 44.32 91.82
C VAL A 765 32.29 45.16 91.23
N ASP A 766 31.10 45.10 91.83
CA ASP A 766 29.88 45.75 91.34
C ASP A 766 29.09 46.40 92.50
N TYR A 767 28.23 47.36 92.18
CA TYR A 767 27.33 48.00 93.13
C TYR A 767 25.92 47.40 93.02
N ASP A 768 25.38 46.86 94.12
CA ASP A 768 23.99 46.39 94.16
C ASP A 768 23.07 47.52 94.64
N PRO A 769 22.30 48.18 93.74
CA PRO A 769 21.40 49.28 94.12
C PRO A 769 20.21 48.83 94.97
N SER A 770 20.01 47.51 95.16
CA SER A 770 18.95 46.97 96.03
C SER A 770 19.40 46.78 97.49
N THR A 771 20.71 46.69 97.75
CA THR A 771 21.29 46.67 99.11
C THR A 771 21.97 47.98 99.48
N GLY A 772 22.44 48.76 98.51
CA GLY A 772 23.27 49.94 98.74
C GLY A 772 24.72 49.57 99.06
N GLU A 773 25.20 48.40 98.64
CA GLU A 773 26.57 47.92 98.93
C GLU A 773 27.36 47.65 97.65
N ILE A 774 28.63 48.07 97.62
CA ILE A 774 29.62 47.64 96.64
C ILE A 774 30.19 46.30 97.12
N THR A 775 30.08 45.27 96.28
CA THR A 775 30.47 43.88 96.61
C THR A 775 31.09 43.17 95.41
N GLY A 776 31.76 42.04 95.62
CA GLY A 776 32.30 41.21 94.55
C GLY A 776 33.69 40.67 94.83
N THR A 777 34.38 40.24 93.78
CA THR A 777 35.72 39.65 93.79
C THR A 777 36.50 40.26 92.62
N PRO A 778 37.54 41.07 92.85
CA PRO A 778 38.31 41.67 91.76
C PRO A 778 38.89 40.59 90.85
N GLU A 779 38.71 40.73 89.53
CA GLU A 779 39.18 39.75 88.55
C GLU A 779 40.71 39.77 88.43
N LYS A 780 41.30 38.66 87.98
CA LYS A 780 42.74 38.53 87.77
C LYS A 780 43.21 39.51 86.68
N GLY A 781 44.28 40.26 86.96
CA GLY A 781 44.78 41.34 86.09
C GLY A 781 44.18 42.72 86.39
N THR A 782 43.45 42.88 87.50
CA THR A 782 42.96 44.17 88.01
C THR A 782 43.87 44.79 89.08
N GLU A 783 45.10 44.33 89.27
CA GLU A 783 46.05 44.95 90.21
C GLU A 783 46.25 46.47 89.94
N GLY A 784 46.00 47.30 90.95
CA GLY A 784 46.03 48.75 90.75
C GLY A 784 45.32 49.56 91.82
N SER A 785 45.27 50.88 91.58
CA SER A 785 44.55 51.84 92.42
C SER A 785 43.51 52.54 91.56
N TYR A 786 42.25 52.36 91.94
CA TYR A 786 41.04 52.78 91.25
C TYR A 786 40.45 53.97 92.00
N THR A 787 40.05 55.01 91.27
CA THR A 787 39.28 56.13 91.84
C THR A 787 37.81 55.85 91.57
N VAL A 788 37.12 55.33 92.58
CA VAL A 788 35.70 55.01 92.50
C VAL A 788 34.92 56.32 92.69
N THR A 789 33.93 56.54 91.83
CA THR A 789 33.11 57.76 91.81
C THR A 789 31.65 57.38 91.99
N VAL A 790 31.08 57.72 93.15
CA VAL A 790 29.66 57.54 93.45
C VAL A 790 28.93 58.82 93.11
N THR A 791 27.93 58.75 92.23
CA THR A 791 27.09 59.87 91.83
C THR A 791 25.64 59.61 92.19
N ALA A 792 25.08 60.42 93.06
CA ALA A 792 23.66 60.40 93.42
C ALA A 792 22.92 61.53 92.70
N THR A 793 21.83 61.23 92.01
CA THR A 793 20.99 62.20 91.27
C THR A 793 19.53 62.06 91.65
N ASN A 794 18.87 63.19 91.94
CA ASN A 794 17.41 63.27 91.98
C ASN A 794 16.93 64.54 91.26
N ASN A 795 15.61 64.76 91.20
CA ASN A 795 15.02 65.94 90.57
C ASN A 795 15.38 67.29 91.26
N GLY A 796 16.11 67.26 92.38
CA GLY A 796 16.66 68.42 93.08
C GLY A 796 18.13 68.73 92.75
N GLY A 797 18.85 67.80 92.11
CA GLY A 797 20.24 67.96 91.68
C GLY A 797 21.07 66.68 91.76
N THR A 798 22.37 66.83 91.51
CA THR A 798 23.35 65.75 91.53
C THR A 798 24.47 66.07 92.52
N THR A 799 24.90 65.07 93.28
CA THR A 799 26.05 65.11 94.20
C THR A 799 26.96 63.93 93.91
N THR A 800 28.27 64.12 94.05
CA THR A 800 29.29 63.11 93.75
C THR A 800 30.29 63.03 94.90
N GLU A 801 30.67 61.81 95.30
CA GLU A 801 31.72 61.50 96.27
C GLU A 801 32.73 60.52 95.62
N THR A 802 34.00 60.60 96.01
CA THR A 802 35.06 59.75 95.44
C THR A 802 35.98 59.18 96.50
N PHE A 803 36.27 57.88 96.42
CA PHE A 803 37.25 57.20 97.28
C PHE A 803 38.21 56.34 96.44
N ILE A 804 39.32 55.91 97.03
CA ILE A 804 40.31 55.05 96.38
C ILE A 804 40.09 53.58 96.77
N PHE A 805 39.94 52.72 95.77
CA PHE A 805 39.97 51.26 95.94
C PHE A 805 41.31 50.70 95.43
N VAL A 806 42.04 49.92 96.22
CA VAL A 806 43.34 49.33 95.82
C VAL A 806 43.27 47.80 95.73
N VAL A 807 43.46 47.25 94.53
CA VAL A 807 43.55 45.80 94.29
C VAL A 807 45.01 45.35 94.24
N LYS A 808 45.29 44.17 94.80
CA LYS A 808 46.63 43.52 94.84
C LYS A 808 46.61 42.20 94.05
N ALA A 809 47.67 41.91 93.30
CA ALA A 809 47.78 40.74 92.41
C ALA A 809 47.51 39.36 93.04
N GLY A 810 46.99 38.43 92.22
CA GLY A 810 46.88 36.98 92.51
C GLY A 810 47.91 36.12 91.74
N ASP A 811 48.22 34.92 92.26
CA ASP A 811 49.37 34.08 91.81
C ASP A 811 49.17 33.30 90.48
N ASP A 812 50.28 32.96 89.81
CA ASP A 812 50.51 32.43 88.43
C ASP A 812 49.76 31.17 87.90
N ASP A 813 49.71 30.99 86.55
CA ASP A 813 50.30 29.85 85.77
C ASP A 813 49.85 29.82 84.27
N ASP A 814 50.79 29.58 83.33
CA ASP A 814 50.62 29.78 81.86
C ASP A 814 51.19 28.58 81.03
N ASP A 815 50.47 28.03 80.04
CA ASP A 815 51.06 27.22 78.92
C ASP A 815 50.13 27.11 77.68
N ASN A 816 50.68 27.03 76.46
CA ASN A 816 49.98 27.34 75.19
C ASN A 816 50.29 26.33 74.05
N GLY A 817 49.34 26.06 73.14
CA GLY A 817 49.55 25.16 72.00
C GLY A 817 48.45 25.13 70.92
N ASP A 818 48.84 25.40 69.68
CA ASP A 818 47.99 25.49 68.46
C ASP A 818 48.17 24.29 67.50
N GLY A 819 47.21 24.03 66.62
CA GLY A 819 47.38 23.11 65.49
C GLY A 819 46.14 22.78 64.64
N GLY A 820 46.27 22.94 63.32
CA GLY A 820 45.38 22.33 62.32
C GLY A 820 45.85 22.53 60.87
N ASP A 821 45.97 21.43 60.10
CA ASP A 821 45.23 21.18 58.83
C ASP A 821 45.63 19.80 58.22
N ASN A 822 45.00 19.43 57.10
CA ASN A 822 44.57 18.10 56.69
C ASN A 822 45.52 17.31 55.74
N GLY A 823 45.27 16.01 55.50
CA GLY A 823 46.05 15.20 54.55
C GLY A 823 45.46 13.82 54.17
N SER A 824 46.11 13.14 53.20
CA SER A 824 45.80 11.79 52.61
C SER A 824 44.52 11.71 51.75
N THR A 825 44.35 10.89 50.68
CA THR A 825 45.17 9.97 49.83
C THR A 825 44.35 9.66 48.55
N GLY A 826 44.81 9.06 47.44
CA GLY A 826 46.13 8.55 47.04
C GLY A 826 46.02 7.36 46.05
N SER A 827 47.03 7.16 45.16
CA SER A 827 47.19 6.04 44.18
C SER A 827 46.22 5.92 42.99
N SER A 828 46.54 5.26 41.86
CA SER A 828 47.83 5.02 41.13
C SER A 828 47.57 4.25 39.81
N ASP A 829 48.53 4.30 38.87
CA ASP A 829 48.76 3.40 37.71
C ASP A 829 47.78 3.35 36.51
N GLY A 830 48.35 3.15 35.31
CA GLY A 830 47.60 2.80 34.09
C GLY A 830 48.14 3.35 32.75
N THR A 831 49.35 2.97 32.33
CA THR A 831 49.99 3.52 31.11
C THR A 831 49.66 2.79 29.79
N SER A 832 49.59 3.59 28.71
CA SER A 832 50.12 3.33 27.35
C SER A 832 49.25 2.68 26.25
N ASN A 833 49.37 3.31 25.07
CA ASN A 833 49.15 2.84 23.70
C ASN A 833 47.70 2.48 23.24
N GLY A 834 47.26 2.88 22.04
CA GLY A 834 47.89 3.77 21.06
C GLY A 834 47.42 3.60 19.62
N SER A 835 46.60 4.54 19.13
CA SER A 835 46.49 4.98 17.72
C SER A 835 46.06 4.01 16.59
N SER A 836 46.13 2.68 16.73
CA SER A 836 45.78 1.76 15.60
C SER A 836 44.30 1.45 15.47
N ASP A 837 43.60 1.20 16.57
CA ASP A 837 42.23 0.66 16.54
C ASP A 837 41.18 1.72 16.16
N PHE A 838 41.42 2.97 16.55
CA PHE A 838 40.52 4.09 16.23
C PHE A 838 40.55 4.45 14.73
N LEU A 839 41.74 4.42 14.10
CA LEU A 839 41.86 4.63 12.66
C LEU A 839 41.30 3.45 11.84
N GLN A 840 41.36 2.21 12.35
CA GLN A 840 40.71 1.07 11.71
C GLN A 840 39.18 1.10 11.85
N GLN A 841 38.63 1.65 12.94
CA GLN A 841 37.17 1.86 13.05
C GLN A 841 36.65 2.93 12.08
N CYS A 842 37.40 4.01 11.81
CA CYS A 842 37.01 4.99 10.79
C CYS A 842 37.09 4.44 9.35
N LEU A 843 38.11 3.64 9.02
CA LEU A 843 38.31 3.12 7.66
C LEU A 843 37.37 1.95 7.29
N ASN A 844 36.84 1.22 8.27
CA ASN A 844 35.90 0.12 8.06
C ASN A 844 34.42 0.54 8.11
N SER A 845 34.12 1.86 8.16
CA SER A 845 32.76 2.37 8.07
C SER A 845 32.25 2.34 6.62
N PRO A 846 30.99 1.91 6.36
CA PRO A 846 30.43 1.87 4.99
C PRO A 846 30.41 3.24 4.30
N ALA A 847 30.48 4.35 5.04
CA ALA A 847 30.56 5.71 4.49
C ALA A 847 31.84 5.95 3.65
N ALA A 848 32.96 5.29 3.96
CA ALA A 848 34.23 5.48 3.23
C ALA A 848 34.18 4.86 1.82
N GLY A 849 33.45 3.75 1.64
CA GLY A 849 33.26 3.10 0.34
C GLY A 849 32.44 3.96 -0.63
N VAL A 850 31.40 4.62 -0.12
CA VAL A 850 30.52 5.50 -0.92
C VAL A 850 31.29 6.71 -1.46
N ALA A 851 32.14 7.36 -0.64
CA ALA A 851 32.97 8.47 -1.09
C ALA A 851 33.96 8.07 -2.20
N GLY A 852 34.55 6.87 -2.12
CA GLY A 852 35.42 6.33 -3.17
C GLY A 852 34.67 6.06 -4.49
N LEU A 853 33.44 5.55 -4.40
CA LEU A 853 32.59 5.25 -5.56
C LEU A 853 32.13 6.52 -6.30
N LEU A 854 31.75 7.58 -5.58
CA LEU A 854 31.38 8.87 -6.20
C LEU A 854 32.56 9.53 -6.93
N ILE A 855 33.78 9.45 -6.39
CA ILE A 855 34.98 9.99 -7.06
C ILE A 855 35.28 9.20 -8.35
N ALA A 856 35.08 7.88 -8.36
CA ALA A 856 35.21 7.08 -9.58
C ALA A 856 34.16 7.48 -10.63
N LEU A 857 32.88 7.58 -10.25
CA LEU A 857 31.77 7.92 -11.16
C LEU A 857 31.92 9.31 -11.80
N GLY A 858 32.39 10.31 -11.03
CA GLY A 858 32.65 11.66 -11.56
C GLY A 858 33.68 11.73 -12.68
N THR A 859 34.55 10.72 -12.83
CA THR A 859 35.52 10.65 -13.94
C THR A 859 35.03 9.91 -15.18
N VAL A 860 33.97 9.11 -15.07
CA VAL A 860 33.42 8.30 -16.19
C VAL A 860 32.37 9.07 -16.99
N GLY A 861 31.57 9.93 -16.34
CA GLY A 861 30.48 10.68 -16.96
C GLY A 861 30.88 11.71 -18.04
N ALA A 862 32.17 11.96 -18.25
CA ALA A 862 32.66 12.96 -19.19
C ALA A 862 32.98 12.42 -20.61
N ILE A 863 32.92 11.11 -20.85
CA ILE A 863 33.52 10.49 -22.07
C ILE A 863 32.56 9.58 -22.87
N ALA A 864 31.53 8.97 -22.26
CA ALA A 864 30.73 7.93 -22.91
C ALA A 864 29.23 8.28 -23.04
N GLY A 865 28.69 8.15 -24.25
CA GLY A 865 27.26 8.28 -24.55
C GLY A 865 26.43 7.03 -24.25
N PRO A 866 25.32 6.76 -24.97
CA PRO A 866 24.18 5.95 -24.52
C PRO A 866 24.42 4.45 -24.26
N ALA A 867 25.64 3.93 -24.36
CA ALA A 867 25.97 2.51 -24.19
C ALA A 867 26.05 2.02 -22.72
N LEU A 868 25.74 2.87 -21.73
CA LEU A 868 25.93 2.58 -20.30
C LEU A 868 24.65 2.58 -19.45
N GLU A 869 23.47 2.75 -20.06
CA GLU A 869 22.17 2.73 -19.37
C GLU A 869 21.96 1.49 -18.46
N PRO A 870 22.28 0.25 -18.88
CA PRO A 870 22.13 -0.93 -18.00
C PRO A 870 23.04 -0.89 -16.77
N LEU A 871 24.22 -0.29 -16.92
CA LEU A 871 25.24 -0.22 -15.87
C LEU A 871 24.91 0.90 -14.86
N MET A 872 24.31 2.00 -15.34
CA MET A 872 23.72 3.05 -14.49
C MET A 872 22.53 2.50 -13.68
N LYS A 873 21.63 1.73 -14.30
CA LYS A 873 20.48 1.09 -13.62
C LYS A 873 20.94 0.11 -12.53
N SER A 874 21.97 -0.69 -12.81
CA SER A 874 22.59 -1.62 -11.86
C SER A 874 23.22 -0.90 -10.65
N ILE A 875 23.96 0.19 -10.88
CA ILE A 875 24.56 1.00 -9.81
C ILE A 875 23.48 1.71 -8.97
N GLY A 876 22.40 2.21 -9.59
CA GLY A 876 21.27 2.78 -8.88
C GLY A 876 20.59 1.78 -7.94
N ALA A 877 20.34 0.56 -8.42
CA ALA A 877 19.73 -0.51 -7.61
C ALA A 877 20.60 -0.97 -6.43
N GLU A 878 21.93 -0.97 -6.57
CA GLU A 878 22.84 -1.30 -5.46
C GLU A 878 22.99 -0.14 -4.45
N LEU A 879 23.03 1.10 -4.92
CA LEU A 879 23.05 2.28 -4.04
C LEU A 879 21.78 2.37 -3.19
N ASP A 880 20.62 2.15 -3.82
CA ASP A 880 19.31 2.11 -3.17
C ASP A 880 19.20 0.96 -2.14
N ARG A 881 19.70 -0.24 -2.48
CA ARG A 881 19.80 -1.38 -1.56
C ARG A 881 20.64 -1.06 -0.31
N GLN A 882 21.76 -0.34 -0.48
CA GLN A 882 22.58 0.12 0.65
C GLN A 882 21.94 1.27 1.44
N LEU A 883 21.19 2.17 0.78
CA LEU A 883 20.45 3.24 1.45
C LEU A 883 19.33 2.69 2.35
N ARG A 884 18.55 1.71 1.86
CA ARG A 884 17.51 1.02 2.64
C ARG A 884 18.10 0.26 3.84
N SER A 885 19.28 -0.35 3.68
CA SER A 885 20.04 -0.96 4.79
C SER A 885 20.40 0.07 5.88
N LEU A 886 20.86 1.26 5.49
CA LEU A 886 21.22 2.34 6.41
C LEU A 886 19.99 2.96 7.12
N ILE A 887 18.86 3.06 6.42
CA ILE A 887 17.58 3.55 6.95
C ILE A 887 17.02 2.57 8.00
N ASN A 888 17.02 1.27 7.70
CA ASN A 888 16.58 0.25 8.66
C ASN A 888 17.48 0.15 9.90
N ALA A 889 18.77 0.49 9.77
CA ALA A 889 19.70 0.50 10.91
C ALA A 889 19.53 1.70 11.87
N THR A 890 18.79 2.74 11.49
CA THR A 890 18.77 4.03 12.23
C THR A 890 17.47 4.41 12.92
N GLY A 891 16.39 3.65 12.76
CA GLY A 891 15.15 3.78 13.55
C GLY A 891 14.42 5.13 13.37
N GLY A 892 13.41 5.16 12.50
CA GLY A 892 12.77 6.39 12.05
C GLY A 892 12.23 7.30 13.15
N ALA A 893 12.88 8.46 13.36
CA ALA A 893 12.29 9.67 13.93
C ALA A 893 13.14 10.94 13.69
N ASN A 894 14.48 10.83 13.73
CA ASN A 894 15.38 12.00 13.67
C ASN A 894 16.56 11.79 12.70
N GLN A 895 16.35 12.06 11.40
CA GLN A 895 17.46 12.13 10.45
C GLN A 895 18.14 13.51 10.46
N PRO A 896 19.49 13.57 10.58
CA PRO A 896 20.27 14.81 10.48
C PRO A 896 19.98 15.57 9.19
N GLU A 897 20.05 16.91 9.25
CA GLU A 897 19.65 17.76 8.13
C GLU A 897 20.47 17.51 6.85
N TRP A 898 21.75 17.15 6.99
CA TRP A 898 22.61 16.78 5.85
C TRP A 898 22.11 15.53 5.11
N VAL A 899 21.49 14.57 5.79
CA VAL A 899 20.90 13.37 5.16
C VAL A 899 19.64 13.75 4.38
N ARG A 900 18.80 14.63 4.93
CA ARG A 900 17.63 15.19 4.22
C ARG A 900 18.05 15.98 2.98
N ASN A 901 19.12 16.76 3.05
CA ASN A 901 19.61 17.53 1.90
C ASN A 901 20.22 16.62 0.82
N ILE A 902 20.89 15.52 1.18
CA ILE A 902 21.36 14.51 0.22
C ILE A 902 20.18 13.78 -0.45
N ASN A 903 19.19 13.32 0.32
CA ASN A 903 17.99 12.69 -0.24
C ASN A 903 17.21 13.64 -1.16
N ARG A 904 17.14 14.93 -0.83
CA ARG A 904 16.52 15.95 -1.70
C ARG A 904 17.30 16.10 -3.01
N GLY A 905 18.62 16.27 -2.94
CA GLY A 905 19.46 16.38 -4.14
C GLY A 905 19.45 15.13 -5.03
N LEU A 906 19.29 13.94 -4.45
CA LEU A 906 19.13 12.68 -5.20
C LEU A 906 17.75 12.58 -5.85
N ASN A 907 16.66 12.95 -5.17
CA ASN A 907 15.32 13.02 -5.78
C ASN A 907 15.25 14.08 -6.89
N ASP A 908 15.85 15.25 -6.68
CA ASP A 908 15.90 16.32 -7.68
C ASP A 908 16.74 15.90 -8.91
N ALA A 909 17.77 15.07 -8.71
CA ALA A 909 18.55 14.47 -9.80
C ALA A 909 17.83 13.32 -10.52
N ALA A 910 17.01 12.53 -9.80
CA ALA A 910 16.19 11.46 -10.37
C ALA A 910 15.01 11.98 -11.20
N ASN A 911 14.46 13.14 -10.82
CA ASN A 911 13.33 13.78 -11.51
C ASN A 911 13.75 14.75 -12.64
N ALA A 912 15.05 14.95 -12.87
CA ALA A 912 15.55 15.84 -13.92
C ALA A 912 15.74 15.11 -15.26
N VAL A 913 14.85 15.37 -16.22
CA VAL A 913 14.80 14.72 -17.55
C VAL A 913 15.95 15.11 -18.49
N ASP A 914 16.76 16.14 -18.17
CA ASP A 914 17.84 16.63 -19.04
C ASP A 914 19.25 16.28 -18.50
N HIS A 915 20.05 15.62 -19.35
CA HIS A 915 21.43 15.18 -19.09
C HIS A 915 22.36 16.30 -18.58
N GLN A 916 22.14 17.58 -18.95
CA GLN A 916 22.97 18.67 -18.44
C GLN A 916 22.77 18.96 -16.94
N MET A 917 21.56 18.73 -16.40
CA MET A 917 21.27 19.02 -14.99
C MET A 917 21.83 17.94 -14.05
N VAL A 918 21.75 16.66 -14.45
CA VAL A 918 22.32 15.54 -13.68
C VAL A 918 23.84 15.71 -13.47
N SER A 919 24.56 16.15 -14.50
CA SER A 919 25.99 16.45 -14.43
C SER A 919 26.32 17.55 -13.41
N GLN A 920 25.55 18.65 -13.41
CA GLN A 920 25.76 19.76 -12.48
C GLN A 920 25.32 19.42 -11.05
N ALA A 921 24.24 18.66 -10.88
CA ALA A 921 23.78 18.16 -9.59
C ALA A 921 24.84 17.23 -8.94
N LEU A 922 25.38 16.25 -9.68
CA LEU A 922 26.47 15.41 -9.17
C LEU A 922 27.74 16.22 -8.82
N PHE A 923 28.11 17.21 -9.63
CA PHE A 923 29.26 18.08 -9.32
C PHE A 923 29.03 18.92 -8.06
N ALA A 924 27.83 19.47 -7.87
CA ALA A 924 27.46 20.22 -6.68
C ALA A 924 27.46 19.33 -5.43
N THR A 925 26.88 18.12 -5.51
CA THR A 925 26.85 17.16 -4.39
C THR A 925 28.24 16.63 -4.04
N ALA A 926 29.09 16.35 -5.04
CA ALA A 926 30.48 15.96 -4.81
C ALA A 926 31.31 17.10 -4.18
N ALA A 927 31.09 18.35 -4.61
CA ALA A 927 31.72 19.52 -3.98
C ALA A 927 31.26 19.72 -2.53
N LEU A 928 29.97 19.54 -2.25
CA LEU A 928 29.41 19.67 -0.90
C LEU A 928 29.93 18.56 0.03
N ALA A 929 30.04 17.32 -0.47
CA ALA A 929 30.66 16.21 0.23
C ALA A 929 32.14 16.51 0.57
N LEU A 930 32.94 16.98 -0.40
CA LEU A 930 34.33 17.37 -0.19
C LEU A 930 34.48 18.49 0.86
N ILE A 931 33.60 19.50 0.85
CA ILE A 931 33.60 20.60 1.84
C ILE A 931 33.24 20.12 3.25
N SER A 932 32.43 19.06 3.39
CA SER A 932 32.00 18.52 4.69
C SER A 932 33.04 17.63 5.40
N THR A 933 33.95 17.01 4.65
CA THR A 933 34.90 16.02 5.21
C THR A 933 35.88 16.54 6.28
N PRO A 934 36.32 17.81 6.34
CA PRO A 934 37.15 18.31 7.44
C PRO A 934 36.39 18.52 8.76
N VAL A 935 35.06 18.67 8.71
CA VAL A 935 34.24 19.09 9.87
C VAL A 935 33.89 17.93 10.79
N LEU A 936 33.91 16.69 10.29
CA LEU A 936 33.56 15.48 11.05
C LEU A 936 34.67 14.97 12.00
N CYS A 937 35.85 15.59 12.02
CA CYS A 937 37.00 15.15 12.82
C CYS A 937 37.65 16.24 13.69
N GLY A 938 37.02 17.39 13.92
CA GLY A 938 37.61 18.39 14.81
C GLY A 938 36.74 19.60 15.16
N MET A 939 36.28 19.65 16.42
CA MET A 939 36.07 20.89 17.17
C MET A 939 36.14 20.59 18.68
N ASP A 940 37.36 20.51 19.21
CA ASP A 940 37.61 20.97 20.57
C ASP A 940 37.73 22.50 20.46
N ASN A 941 36.81 23.26 21.08
CA ASN A 941 36.77 24.71 20.89
C ASN A 941 36.71 25.44 22.24
N SER A 942 37.90 25.69 22.80
CA SER A 942 38.08 26.64 23.89
C SER A 942 38.49 28.02 23.37
N SER A 943 37.62 29.00 23.59
CA SER A 943 37.89 30.45 23.65
C SER A 943 38.08 31.30 22.38
N SER A 944 37.37 32.44 22.40
CA SER A 944 37.77 33.78 21.96
C SER A 944 37.50 34.30 20.51
N SER A 945 36.65 35.33 20.49
CA SER A 945 36.77 36.62 19.76
C SER A 945 36.78 36.69 18.22
N SER A 946 35.69 37.28 17.70
CA SER A 946 35.63 38.38 16.70
C SER A 946 36.51 38.36 15.44
N SER A 947 35.87 38.25 14.27
CA SER A 947 35.68 39.39 13.32
C SER A 947 34.78 38.99 12.16
#